data_AF-A0A7X7MI62-F1
#
_entry.id   AF-A0A7X7MI62-F1
#
_cell.length_a   1.000
_cell.length_b   1.000
_cell.length_c   1.000
_cell.angle_alpha   90.00
_cell.angle_beta   90.00
_cell.angle_gamma   90.00
#
_symmetry.space_group_name_H-M   'P 1'
#
loop_
_entity.id
_entity.type
_entity.pdbx_description
1 polymer ?
#
loop_
_entity_poly.entity_id
_entity_poly.type
_entity_poly.pdbx_seq_one_letter_code
_entity_poly.pdbx_strand_id
1 'polypeptide(L)'
;MRITLIALLCCAGWLQAAFESGGVSIDFSLYGPRKVQPGGENLLVNGSFEGAEVTLSGGPGPGQWRGHAHVHAGTNTPEIVAFRQEVSSKSQRRIVSESPAAGQNCAAILTPDNLRNRFKPLPMISNKISQFVAIVPVERASKYRLSFQSRGRHYQSPILSTLSVFVTMEKKSPETGRYAQTKETAQHRFTLDNEWQTHSIDLLVPPGSERLDFTFALYGLGECYLDEIALVAQELSSGIDVRLHPAQELDQIYALGEGLPGSLDFTFQSEGELQRKALQLLVALPPGFTLIDQRDLNPLLDSTPLPDGGTLCRFNLQRFPKVAFKDYYLSQAAAILVKSSHSASDRLFPAQYWLEDGDWKGSKKDFNFQIIPAVQAERPKRFRSAAMVGHEFTYTAGGAGNQAFADFYLGTGMSCIHGAPAQVAKILQAAGIIRYKGHYYLANGFRIGPGNFTEEAKFRMVDGNPYPRKICPVEVYKRGEYYRSQVEPMLEKELVTDDLTDNFMSNWEPYYLDGKGCFCERCREEFVAFMPQEDPAKIRSSWPQNTIKEYGEKWMKFRSWQHGQLVITLEKSINSLGKKLGKDSHFVPEISWNCMMKHGNAYCKQYNVLDYMHDLPWIEPWGPYFVYRYSQVYKYYPANHLITYLAAGQMKDFARENTAAGQNQPKLIAFPHGSQGNDWITEPEAIANEVLSFFLQGWEGAFSYYFPRGYDYRYWSEWAKVNTIIARHEDFVYDGQPSDSQVEVQPLTPLLENLYYPPVWAEGEGFIGKVPGLHKQGILQTKAFRLQDRYLVAVGNFWQRGEVFFRLKVKDLPQDVRYSVTTPAADCGAFTAAELAEGILLQAGALRWLFVTLSPAAQNRAAGLPGVSQQDLQRLQAERLPLILAACQDEKARYERYMALEAAENPVNDFKSIKPMENAGVSLQVDAELLQISTAKYQLSVDAGTSGRITNWRSGGVDVTIADPKFGLGVNAFWWPKDGAVVLISGYLVKEVKKVDDGLAVVLSRKLSPRDNAYLAGLELTVTQTFTRDGVTVNTAIQNTLDDALSFSFRFHNLLDFFQVKDKIAGKATFADGAVFTRDFFEKLFQFAEPDSDLEKAFRMDKVFKTTSNTLTVTAPWTTLQLTAEVPADKLQCYVFWDSVKQNTSTFEPIFKKTILPPGGKVEYYTRWTLK
;
A
#
# COMPACT_ATOMS: atom_id res chain seq x y z
N MET A 1 -53.71 -20.53 17.69
CA MET A 1 -53.00 -20.06 16.47
C MET A 1 -52.31 -18.71 16.65
N ARG A 2 -52.98 -17.58 16.96
CA ARG A 2 -52.28 -16.26 17.07
C ARG A 2 -51.10 -16.21 18.05
N ILE A 3 -51.23 -16.85 19.23
CA ILE A 3 -50.15 -16.88 20.24
C ILE A 3 -48.94 -17.71 19.76
N THR A 4 -49.18 -18.81 19.07
CA THR A 4 -48.14 -19.69 18.52
C THR A 4 -47.33 -19.00 17.41
N LEU A 5 -47.99 -18.18 16.59
CA LEU A 5 -47.32 -17.44 15.51
C LEU A 5 -46.41 -16.33 16.04
N ILE A 6 -46.85 -15.61 17.08
CA ILE A 6 -46.05 -14.59 17.76
C ILE A 6 -44.85 -15.25 18.46
N ALA A 7 -45.06 -16.37 19.15
CA ALA A 7 -43.97 -17.14 19.75
C ALA A 7 -42.94 -17.61 18.71
N LEU A 8 -43.37 -18.10 17.54
CA LEU A 8 -42.47 -18.51 16.45
C LEU A 8 -41.68 -17.33 15.84
N LEU A 9 -42.32 -16.17 15.64
CA LEU A 9 -41.65 -14.95 15.15
C LEU A 9 -40.64 -14.41 16.17
N CYS A 10 -41.00 -14.33 17.45
CA CYS A 10 -40.06 -13.98 18.52
C CYS A 10 -38.93 -15.02 18.63
N CYS A 11 -39.21 -16.31 18.42
CA CYS A 11 -38.20 -17.37 18.47
C CYS A 11 -37.20 -17.35 17.31
N ALA A 12 -37.56 -16.79 16.15
CA ALA A 12 -36.62 -16.59 15.05
C ALA A 12 -35.67 -15.41 15.33
N GLY A 13 -36.18 -14.30 15.87
CA GLY A 13 -35.41 -13.08 16.10
C GLY A 13 -34.25 -13.23 17.07
N TRP A 14 -34.45 -13.89 18.22
CA TRP A 14 -33.35 -14.03 19.21
C TRP A 14 -32.25 -14.97 18.72
N LEU A 15 -32.59 -16.01 17.95
CA LEU A 15 -31.61 -16.94 17.39
C LEU A 15 -30.77 -16.26 16.29
N GLN A 16 -31.40 -15.40 15.47
CA GLN A 16 -30.68 -14.59 14.49
C GLN A 16 -29.78 -13.53 15.16
N ALA A 17 -30.18 -12.96 16.29
CA ALA A 17 -29.35 -12.03 17.06
C ALA A 17 -28.17 -12.73 17.78
N ALA A 18 -28.36 -13.97 18.22
CA ALA A 18 -27.33 -14.79 18.85
C ALA A 18 -26.24 -15.25 17.86
N PHE A 19 -26.62 -15.54 16.62
CA PHE A 19 -25.74 -15.97 15.53
C PHE A 19 -26.09 -15.20 14.24
N GLU A 20 -25.70 -13.92 14.22
CA GLU A 20 -25.87 -13.06 13.05
C GLU A 20 -25.11 -13.62 11.85
N SER A 21 -25.68 -13.52 10.64
CA SER A 21 -24.98 -13.89 9.40
C SER A 21 -23.73 -13.04 9.15
N GLY A 22 -23.58 -11.93 9.88
CA GLY A 22 -22.55 -10.93 9.66
C GLY A 22 -22.74 -10.23 8.31
N GLY A 23 -21.63 -9.78 7.74
CA GLY A 23 -21.58 -8.98 6.52
C GLY A 23 -21.10 -7.57 6.84
N VAL A 24 -21.47 -6.63 5.97
CA VAL A 24 -21.20 -5.20 6.17
C VAL A 24 -22.50 -4.41 6.16
N SER A 25 -22.68 -3.52 7.14
CA SER A 25 -23.86 -2.65 7.26
C SER A 25 -23.89 -1.55 6.19
N ILE A 26 -22.80 -1.39 5.44
CA ILE A 26 -22.65 -0.46 4.33
C ILE A 26 -21.93 -1.22 3.20
N ASP A 27 -22.67 -1.69 2.20
CA ASP A 27 -22.07 -2.36 1.03
C ASP A 27 -21.58 -1.34 0.01
N PHE A 28 -20.27 -1.08 0.03
CA PHE A 28 -19.63 -0.16 -0.89
C PHE A 28 -19.78 -0.51 -2.38
N SER A 29 -20.15 -1.75 -2.74
CA SER A 29 -20.44 -2.10 -4.13
C SER A 29 -21.77 -1.53 -4.66
N LEU A 30 -22.61 -0.95 -3.79
CA LEU A 30 -23.83 -0.23 -4.14
C LEU A 30 -23.61 1.29 -4.36
N TYR A 31 -22.42 1.81 -4.04
CA TYR A 31 -22.10 3.25 -4.07
C TYR A 31 -20.89 3.54 -4.97
N GLY A 32 -20.60 4.83 -5.17
CA GLY A 32 -19.52 5.32 -6.04
C GLY A 32 -20.02 6.23 -7.17
N PRO A 33 -19.13 6.67 -8.08
CA PRO A 33 -19.46 7.63 -9.12
C PRO A 33 -20.52 7.07 -10.07
N ARG A 34 -21.73 7.65 -10.04
CA ARG A 34 -22.82 7.29 -10.95
C ARG A 34 -22.43 7.56 -12.41
N LYS A 35 -22.83 6.67 -13.33
CA LYS A 35 -22.75 6.92 -14.78
C LYS A 35 -23.66 8.10 -15.15
N VAL A 36 -23.11 9.30 -15.17
CA VAL A 36 -23.76 10.47 -15.77
C VAL A 36 -23.46 10.45 -17.27
N GLN A 37 -24.48 10.26 -18.11
CA GLN A 37 -24.31 10.52 -19.53
C GLN A 37 -24.06 12.02 -19.75
N PRO A 38 -23.00 12.42 -20.47
CA PRO A 38 -22.74 13.82 -20.75
C PRO A 38 -23.85 14.42 -21.63
N GLY A 39 -24.68 15.27 -21.04
CA GLY A 39 -25.65 16.09 -21.78
C GLY A 39 -25.02 17.40 -22.20
N GLY A 40 -24.76 17.56 -23.50
CA GLY A 40 -24.15 18.76 -24.09
C GLY A 40 -23.12 18.43 -25.16
N GLU A 41 -22.54 19.46 -25.79
CA GLU A 41 -21.47 19.30 -26.77
C GLU A 41 -20.14 18.90 -26.08
N ASN A 42 -19.44 17.91 -26.64
CA ASN A 42 -18.11 17.53 -26.17
C ASN A 42 -17.06 18.50 -26.72
N LEU A 43 -16.43 19.25 -25.82
CA LEU A 43 -15.41 20.24 -26.14
C LEU A 43 -14.02 19.61 -26.36
N LEU A 44 -13.82 18.34 -26.00
CA LEU A 44 -12.65 17.55 -26.38
C LEU A 44 -12.91 16.88 -27.72
N VAL A 45 -12.09 17.23 -28.71
CA VAL A 45 -12.20 16.70 -30.07
C VAL A 45 -11.67 15.27 -30.09
N ASN A 46 -12.36 14.37 -30.80
CA ASN A 46 -11.95 12.97 -30.98
C ASN A 46 -11.74 12.19 -29.66
N GLY A 47 -12.62 12.41 -28.68
CA GLY A 47 -12.55 11.74 -27.37
C GLY A 47 -12.96 10.27 -27.35
N SER A 48 -13.69 9.80 -28.38
CA SER A 48 -14.02 8.38 -28.63
C SER A 48 -13.02 7.68 -29.54
N PHE A 49 -11.99 8.37 -30.01
CA PHE A 49 -10.90 7.80 -30.83
C PHE A 49 -11.27 7.14 -32.17
N GLU A 50 -12.52 7.22 -32.63
CA GLU A 50 -13.02 6.55 -33.85
C GLU A 50 -12.61 7.16 -35.20
N GLY A 51 -12.04 8.37 -35.22
CA GLY A 51 -11.69 9.06 -36.46
C GLY A 51 -10.40 8.51 -37.10
N ALA A 52 -10.40 8.29 -38.41
CA ALA A 52 -9.22 7.81 -39.16
C ALA A 52 -8.00 8.74 -39.07
N GLU A 53 -8.18 10.01 -38.74
CA GLU A 53 -7.10 11.00 -38.56
C GLU A 53 -6.65 11.17 -37.08
N VAL A 54 -7.20 10.37 -36.15
CA VAL A 54 -6.91 10.51 -34.73
C VAL A 54 -5.54 9.93 -34.39
N THR A 55 -4.63 10.79 -33.94
CA THR A 55 -3.28 10.40 -33.50
C THR A 55 -3.01 10.89 -32.09
N LEU A 56 -2.20 10.14 -31.33
CA LEU A 56 -1.73 10.51 -29.99
C LEU A 56 -0.34 11.19 -30.02
N SER A 57 0.10 11.60 -31.22
CA SER A 57 1.39 12.22 -31.51
C SER A 57 1.24 13.63 -32.11
N GLY A 58 0.08 14.25 -31.92
CA GLY A 58 -0.26 15.55 -32.49
C GLY A 58 0.66 16.69 -32.04
N GLY A 59 0.69 17.75 -32.86
CA GLY A 59 1.52 18.92 -32.62
C GLY A 59 0.93 19.87 -31.57
N PRO A 60 1.53 21.07 -31.38
CA PRO A 60 1.02 22.08 -30.45
C PRO A 60 -0.31 22.74 -30.87
N GLY A 61 -1.00 22.23 -31.90
CA GLY A 61 -2.30 22.73 -32.37
C GLY A 61 -3.48 22.35 -31.45
N PRO A 62 -4.62 23.07 -31.55
CA PRO A 62 -5.87 22.75 -30.85
C PRO A 62 -6.52 21.48 -31.40
N GLY A 63 -7.31 20.79 -30.57
CA GLY A 63 -8.08 19.60 -30.97
C GLY A 63 -7.26 18.33 -31.28
N GLN A 64 -5.95 18.36 -31.09
CA GLN A 64 -5.07 17.21 -31.30
C GLN A 64 -4.60 16.59 -29.98
N TRP A 65 -4.74 15.27 -29.85
CA TRP A 65 -4.13 14.51 -28.76
C TRP A 65 -2.61 14.44 -28.94
N ARG A 66 -1.89 14.60 -27.83
CA ARG A 66 -0.43 14.61 -27.73
C ARG A 66 0.04 13.52 -26.83
N GLY A 67 1.30 13.13 -26.96
CA GLY A 67 1.90 12.08 -26.18
C GLY A 67 3.27 12.45 -25.64
N HIS A 68 3.54 12.11 -24.38
CA HIS A 68 4.82 12.38 -23.72
C HIS A 68 5.04 11.40 -22.56
N ALA A 69 6.29 11.03 -22.24
CA ALA A 69 6.60 10.38 -20.97
C ALA A 69 7.74 11.07 -20.21
N HIS A 70 7.65 11.06 -18.88
CA HIS A 70 8.52 11.83 -18.00
C HIS A 70 9.10 10.96 -16.88
N VAL A 71 10.30 11.32 -16.41
CA VAL A 71 10.95 10.73 -15.22
C VAL A 71 11.08 11.80 -14.15
N HIS A 72 10.41 11.54 -13.03
CA HIS A 72 10.40 12.38 -11.84
C HIS A 72 11.62 12.05 -10.98
N ALA A 73 12.62 12.92 -11.02
CA ALA A 73 13.87 12.77 -10.28
C ALA A 73 14.38 14.14 -9.83
N GLY A 74 14.77 14.27 -8.56
CA GLY A 74 15.18 15.53 -7.94
C GLY A 74 16.57 16.03 -8.33
N THR A 75 17.33 15.28 -9.14
CA THR A 75 18.68 15.62 -9.60
C THR A 75 18.82 15.29 -11.08
N ASN A 76 19.40 16.22 -11.85
CA ASN A 76 19.67 16.03 -13.28
C ASN A 76 21.05 15.40 -13.49
N THR A 77 21.27 14.18 -13.01
CA THR A 77 22.50 13.43 -13.37
C THR A 77 22.46 13.02 -14.86
N PRO A 78 23.60 12.77 -15.51
CA PRO A 78 23.62 12.25 -16.87
C PRO A 78 22.82 10.94 -17.01
N GLU A 79 22.79 10.06 -15.99
CA GLU A 79 21.95 8.86 -16.02
C GLU A 79 20.46 9.19 -16.07
N ILE A 80 20.01 10.19 -15.31
CA ILE A 80 18.61 10.63 -15.29
C ILE A 80 18.23 11.35 -16.59
N VAL A 81 19.15 12.10 -17.20
CA VAL A 81 18.92 12.73 -18.52
C VAL A 81 18.79 11.68 -19.60
N ALA A 82 19.70 10.70 -19.65
CA ALA A 82 19.54 9.52 -20.48
C ALA A 82 18.19 8.88 -20.17
N PHE A 83 17.92 8.52 -18.91
CA PHE A 83 16.68 7.85 -18.51
C PHE A 83 15.39 8.59 -18.91
N ARG A 84 15.37 9.92 -18.96
CA ARG A 84 14.28 10.72 -19.55
C ARG A 84 14.20 10.55 -21.06
N GLN A 85 15.32 10.79 -21.75
CA GLN A 85 15.59 10.44 -23.16
C GLN A 85 14.80 9.22 -23.58
N GLU A 86 15.22 8.16 -22.93
CA GLU A 86 14.82 6.84 -23.31
C GLU A 86 13.43 6.47 -22.70
N VAL A 87 12.92 7.08 -21.60
CA VAL A 87 11.53 6.82 -21.11
C VAL A 87 10.51 7.41 -22.08
N SER A 88 10.82 8.58 -22.64
CA SER A 88 9.99 9.25 -23.64
C SER A 88 9.68 8.33 -24.83
N SER A 89 10.70 7.58 -25.27
CA SER A 89 10.60 6.65 -26.37
C SER A 89 9.86 5.35 -25.97
N LYS A 90 10.32 4.61 -24.93
CA LYS A 90 9.70 3.35 -24.43
C LYS A 90 8.18 3.34 -24.32
N SER A 91 7.67 4.48 -23.88
CA SER A 91 6.33 4.64 -23.42
C SER A 91 5.42 4.79 -24.63
N GLN A 92 4.71 3.74 -25.02
CA GLN A 92 3.84 3.78 -26.19
C GLN A 92 2.54 4.51 -25.89
N ARG A 93 2.02 5.17 -26.93
CA ARG A 93 0.72 5.86 -26.97
C ARG A 93 0.17 5.65 -28.38
N ARG A 94 -0.82 4.76 -28.53
CA ARG A 94 -1.40 4.37 -29.84
C ARG A 94 -2.93 4.22 -29.75
N ILE A 95 -3.63 4.36 -30.88
CA ILE A 95 -5.04 3.96 -30.99
C ILE A 95 -5.07 2.45 -31.29
N VAL A 96 -6.00 1.72 -30.69
CA VAL A 96 -6.12 0.26 -30.80
C VAL A 96 -7.59 -0.18 -30.80
N SER A 97 -7.87 -1.31 -31.45
CA SER A 97 -9.19 -1.96 -31.49
C SER A 97 -9.34 -3.11 -30.48
N GLU A 98 -8.48 -3.19 -29.47
CA GLU A 98 -8.41 -4.27 -28.48
C GLU A 98 -9.57 -4.18 -27.46
N SER A 99 -10.79 -4.53 -27.88
CA SER A 99 -12.01 -4.49 -27.06
C SER A 99 -12.26 -3.11 -26.43
N PRO A 100 -12.59 -2.09 -27.25
CA PRO A 100 -12.92 -0.75 -26.75
C PRO A 100 -14.17 -0.77 -25.85
N ALA A 101 -14.44 0.33 -25.15
CA ALA A 101 -15.60 0.47 -24.27
C ALA A 101 -16.88 0.78 -25.06
N ALA A 102 -16.73 1.51 -26.17
CA ALA A 102 -17.74 1.72 -27.20
C ALA A 102 -17.08 1.68 -28.59
N GLY A 103 -17.86 1.57 -29.67
CA GLY A 103 -17.33 1.68 -31.04
C GLY A 103 -16.35 0.57 -31.45
N GLN A 104 -15.27 0.96 -32.12
CA GLN A 104 -14.21 0.11 -32.70
C GLN A 104 -12.81 0.43 -32.18
N ASN A 105 -12.58 1.59 -31.55
CA ASN A 105 -11.24 2.11 -31.23
C ASN A 105 -11.16 2.69 -29.81
N CYS A 106 -9.97 2.64 -29.19
CA CYS A 106 -9.68 3.34 -27.94
C CYS A 106 -8.19 3.74 -27.87
N ALA A 107 -7.83 4.64 -26.96
CA ALA A 107 -6.44 5.09 -26.77
C ALA A 107 -5.70 4.22 -25.76
N ALA A 108 -4.60 3.60 -26.16
CA ALA A 108 -3.73 2.81 -25.26
C ALA A 108 -2.44 3.57 -24.90
N ILE A 109 -2.16 3.63 -23.60
CA ILE A 109 -0.98 4.21 -22.95
C ILE A 109 -0.21 3.07 -22.27
N LEU A 110 0.96 2.70 -22.76
CA LEU A 110 1.75 1.57 -22.23
C LEU A 110 3.10 2.04 -21.70
N THR A 111 3.41 1.73 -20.44
CA THR A 111 4.72 1.96 -19.81
C THR A 111 5.32 0.61 -19.44
N PRO A 112 6.15 0.01 -20.29
CA PRO A 112 6.45 -1.42 -20.21
C PRO A 112 7.30 -1.80 -18.97
N ASP A 113 7.07 -3.01 -18.44
CA ASP A 113 7.68 -3.52 -17.18
C ASP A 113 9.21 -3.46 -17.20
N ASN A 114 9.79 -3.65 -18.37
CA ASN A 114 11.23 -3.65 -18.58
C ASN A 114 11.97 -2.37 -18.16
N LEU A 115 11.27 -1.25 -17.99
CA LEU A 115 11.79 -0.03 -17.36
C LEU A 115 12.30 -0.25 -15.92
N ARG A 116 11.74 -1.20 -15.17
CA ARG A 116 12.13 -1.53 -13.78
C ARG A 116 13.60 -1.90 -13.62
N ASN A 117 14.19 -2.48 -14.67
CA ASN A 117 15.55 -3.04 -14.61
C ASN A 117 16.62 -1.94 -14.61
N ARG A 118 16.21 -0.68 -14.80
CA ARG A 118 17.08 0.43 -15.14
C ARG A 118 17.61 1.23 -13.96
N PHE A 119 16.92 1.17 -12.82
CA PHE A 119 17.31 1.77 -11.54
C PHE A 119 16.69 0.96 -10.39
N LYS A 120 17.40 0.87 -9.25
CA LYS A 120 16.88 0.25 -8.01
C LYS A 120 17.16 1.15 -6.79
N PRO A 121 16.16 1.83 -6.22
CA PRO A 121 14.74 1.87 -6.63
C PRO A 121 14.54 2.61 -7.96
N LEU A 122 13.47 2.25 -8.69
CA LEU A 122 13.08 2.86 -9.95
C LEU A 122 12.56 4.30 -9.73
N PRO A 123 13.15 5.36 -10.32
CA PRO A 123 12.56 6.70 -10.29
C PRO A 123 11.14 6.69 -10.83
N MET A 124 10.25 7.48 -10.23
CA MET A 124 8.85 7.53 -10.64
C MET A 124 8.73 7.98 -12.11
N ILE A 125 7.97 7.22 -12.89
CA ILE A 125 7.72 7.45 -14.32
C ILE A 125 6.26 7.87 -14.48
N SER A 126 5.97 8.73 -15.46
CA SER A 126 4.61 8.94 -15.96
C SER A 126 4.58 8.97 -17.49
N ASN A 127 3.83 8.07 -18.12
CA ASN A 127 3.47 8.12 -19.54
C ASN A 127 2.11 8.78 -19.67
N LYS A 128 1.98 9.78 -20.54
CA LYS A 128 0.76 10.58 -20.66
C LYS A 128 0.31 10.86 -22.07
N ILE A 129 -1.00 10.92 -22.26
CA ILE A 129 -1.61 11.68 -23.35
C ILE A 129 -2.14 13.01 -22.82
N SER A 130 -2.18 14.04 -23.66
CA SER A 130 -2.89 15.28 -23.34
C SER A 130 -3.55 15.93 -24.54
N GLN A 131 -4.64 16.65 -24.29
CA GLN A 131 -5.26 17.56 -25.27
C GLN A 131 -5.57 18.87 -24.54
N PHE A 132 -5.47 20.00 -25.25
CA PHE A 132 -5.98 21.26 -24.73
C PHE A 132 -7.26 21.68 -25.43
N VAL A 133 -8.16 22.27 -24.65
CA VAL A 133 -9.37 22.95 -25.11
C VAL A 133 -9.14 24.45 -24.99
N ALA A 134 -9.37 25.20 -26.06
CA ALA A 134 -9.49 26.65 -25.99
C ALA A 134 -10.90 26.98 -25.50
N ILE A 135 -11.01 27.80 -24.46
CA ILE A 135 -12.29 28.23 -23.90
C ILE A 135 -12.42 29.74 -24.05
N VAL A 136 -13.65 30.23 -24.24
CA VAL A 136 -13.91 31.67 -24.28
C VAL A 136 -13.65 32.24 -22.88
N PRO A 137 -12.73 33.21 -22.72
CA PRO A 137 -12.48 33.80 -21.42
C PRO A 137 -13.72 34.56 -20.94
N VAL A 138 -14.25 34.13 -19.80
CA VAL A 138 -15.40 34.75 -19.13
C VAL A 138 -14.96 35.54 -17.90
N GLU A 139 -15.70 36.59 -17.55
CA GLU A 139 -15.41 37.45 -16.39
C GLU A 139 -15.64 36.76 -15.04
N ARG A 140 -16.33 35.62 -15.04
CA ARG A 140 -16.60 34.77 -13.87
C ARG A 140 -15.91 33.42 -14.04
N ALA A 141 -15.94 32.58 -13.02
CA ALA A 141 -15.51 31.20 -13.18
C ALA A 141 -16.39 30.47 -14.24
N SER A 142 -16.00 29.27 -14.61
CA SER A 142 -16.84 28.34 -15.39
C SER A 142 -16.71 26.92 -14.85
N LYS A 143 -17.73 26.09 -15.05
CA LYS A 143 -17.71 24.67 -14.64
C LYS A 143 -17.71 23.78 -15.86
N TYR A 144 -16.94 22.71 -15.80
CA TYR A 144 -16.95 21.64 -16.79
C TYR A 144 -16.97 20.29 -16.08
N ARG A 145 -17.50 19.27 -16.76
CA ARG A 145 -17.42 17.87 -16.32
C ARG A 145 -16.58 17.10 -17.33
N LEU A 146 -15.53 16.45 -16.84
CA LEU A 146 -14.71 15.52 -17.58
C LEU A 146 -15.16 14.10 -17.26
N SER A 147 -15.77 13.41 -18.21
CA SER A 147 -16.04 11.97 -18.13
C SER A 147 -15.09 11.20 -19.02
N PHE A 148 -14.75 9.97 -18.63
CA PHE A 148 -13.96 9.04 -19.44
C PHE A 148 -14.14 7.61 -18.95
N GLN A 149 -13.79 6.64 -19.77
CA GLN A 149 -13.65 5.24 -19.37
C GLN A 149 -12.16 4.85 -19.32
N SER A 150 -11.79 3.95 -18.42
CA SER A 150 -10.44 3.36 -18.40
C SER A 150 -10.44 1.87 -18.08
N ARG A 151 -9.45 1.17 -18.65
CA ARG A 151 -9.16 -0.26 -18.43
C ARG A 151 -7.65 -0.47 -18.42
N GLY A 152 -7.15 -1.53 -17.82
CA GLY A 152 -5.75 -1.92 -17.83
C GLY A 152 -5.25 -2.26 -16.43
N ARG A 153 -3.95 -2.11 -16.20
CA ARG A 153 -3.30 -2.57 -14.97
C ARG A 153 -1.91 -1.99 -14.80
N HIS A 154 -1.36 -2.19 -13.60
CA HIS A 154 0.02 -1.87 -13.29
C HIS A 154 0.91 -3.12 -13.24
N TYR A 155 2.14 -2.97 -13.73
CA TYR A 155 3.22 -3.92 -13.50
C TYR A 155 3.94 -3.58 -12.18
N GLN A 156 4.64 -4.55 -11.58
CA GLN A 156 5.23 -4.39 -10.24
C GLN A 156 6.26 -3.24 -10.18
N SER A 157 5.89 -2.16 -9.49
CA SER A 157 6.71 -0.95 -9.32
C SER A 157 6.69 -0.50 -7.85
N PRO A 158 7.85 -0.11 -7.27
CA PRO A 158 7.97 0.10 -5.82
C PRO A 158 7.64 1.51 -5.30
N ILE A 159 7.14 2.45 -6.14
CA ILE A 159 6.94 3.86 -5.71
C ILE A 159 5.49 4.36 -5.87
N LEU A 160 4.94 4.39 -7.08
CA LEU A 160 3.57 4.83 -7.34
C LEU A 160 3.05 4.19 -8.62
N SER A 161 1.86 3.60 -8.53
CA SER A 161 1.19 2.86 -9.60
C SER A 161 -0.28 3.31 -9.66
N THR A 162 -0.56 4.34 -10.47
CA THR A 162 -1.92 4.90 -10.65
C THR A 162 -2.10 5.46 -12.06
N LEU A 163 -3.34 5.53 -12.57
CA LEU A 163 -3.70 6.48 -13.61
C LEU A 163 -3.97 7.85 -12.95
N SER A 164 -3.17 8.87 -13.23
CA SER A 164 -3.40 10.24 -12.76
C SER A 164 -3.96 11.13 -13.86
N VAL A 165 -5.06 11.82 -13.60
CA VAL A 165 -5.59 12.88 -14.48
C VAL A 165 -5.22 14.23 -13.90
N PHE A 166 -4.58 15.09 -14.69
CA PHE A 166 -4.32 16.49 -14.36
C PHE A 166 -5.11 17.39 -15.28
N VAL A 167 -5.60 18.51 -14.75
CA VAL A 167 -6.14 19.60 -15.55
C VAL A 167 -5.40 20.87 -15.18
N THR A 168 -4.69 21.43 -16.15
CA THR A 168 -4.00 22.71 -16.01
C THR A 168 -4.86 23.82 -16.61
N MET A 169 -5.19 24.83 -15.81
CA MET A 169 -5.95 26.00 -16.25
C MET A 169 -4.96 27.13 -16.57
N GLU A 170 -5.10 27.79 -17.71
CA GLU A 170 -4.12 28.77 -18.19
C GLU A 170 -4.77 30.04 -18.74
N LYS A 171 -4.08 31.16 -18.52
CA LYS A 171 -4.44 32.50 -19.00
C LYS A 171 -3.28 33.08 -19.82
N LYS A 172 -3.57 33.88 -20.84
CA LYS A 172 -2.55 34.55 -21.64
C LYS A 172 -2.00 35.77 -20.90
N SER A 173 -0.68 35.83 -20.76
CA SER A 173 0.04 36.98 -20.22
C SER A 173 -0.14 38.18 -21.16
N PRO A 174 -0.66 39.34 -20.70
CA PRO A 174 -0.77 40.54 -21.52
C PRO A 174 0.60 41.08 -21.97
N GLU A 175 1.62 40.89 -21.14
CA GLU A 175 2.98 41.42 -21.34
C GLU A 175 3.81 40.57 -22.33
N THR A 176 3.67 39.23 -22.27
CA THR A 176 4.51 38.31 -23.05
C THR A 176 3.76 37.57 -24.16
N GLY A 177 2.43 37.67 -24.20
CA GLY A 177 1.57 36.92 -25.11
C GLY A 177 1.54 35.41 -24.91
N ARG A 178 2.27 34.87 -23.91
CA ARG A 178 2.37 33.43 -23.61
C ARG A 178 1.30 33.01 -22.60
N TYR A 179 0.82 31.77 -22.74
CA TYR A 179 0.00 31.14 -21.70
C TYR A 179 0.84 30.87 -20.45
N ALA A 180 0.28 31.21 -19.29
CA ALA A 180 0.82 30.89 -17.97
C ALA A 180 -0.26 30.17 -17.15
N GLN A 181 0.18 29.23 -16.30
CA GLN A 181 -0.72 28.56 -15.37
C GLN A 181 -1.40 29.57 -14.45
N THR A 182 -2.71 29.42 -14.26
CA THR A 182 -3.35 30.00 -13.08
C THR A 182 -2.80 29.26 -11.84
N LYS A 183 -3.06 29.78 -10.63
CA LYS A 183 -2.56 29.13 -9.38
C LYS A 183 -3.31 27.84 -9.03
N GLU A 184 -4.10 27.28 -9.95
CA GLU A 184 -5.05 26.21 -9.70
C GLU A 184 -4.89 25.10 -10.76
N THR A 185 -4.75 23.87 -10.27
CA THR A 185 -4.60 22.66 -11.09
C THR A 185 -5.35 21.53 -10.40
N ALA A 186 -6.22 20.81 -11.12
CA ALA A 186 -6.84 19.61 -10.59
C ALA A 186 -5.91 18.40 -10.75
N GLN A 187 -5.83 17.51 -9.76
CA GLN A 187 -5.18 16.20 -9.87
C GLN A 187 -6.06 15.12 -9.23
N HIS A 188 -6.44 14.11 -10.02
CA HIS A 188 -7.16 12.92 -9.56
C HIS A 188 -6.32 11.68 -9.85
N ARG A 189 -6.42 10.63 -9.02
CA ARG A 189 -5.65 9.38 -9.18
C ARG A 189 -6.56 8.17 -9.07
N PHE A 190 -6.56 7.32 -10.08
CA PHE A 190 -7.41 6.15 -10.23
C PHE A 190 -6.57 4.87 -10.21
N THR A 191 -7.15 3.80 -9.67
CA THR A 191 -6.61 2.44 -9.81
C THR A 191 -7.14 1.84 -11.11
N LEU A 192 -6.29 1.12 -11.85
CA LEU A 192 -6.69 0.46 -13.09
C LEU A 192 -7.25 -0.95 -12.84
N ASP A 193 -8.22 -1.36 -13.65
CA ASP A 193 -8.79 -2.71 -13.66
C ASP A 193 -8.85 -3.30 -15.06
N ASN A 194 -8.78 -4.63 -15.18
CA ASN A 194 -8.92 -5.35 -16.44
C ASN A 194 -10.34 -5.24 -17.03
N GLU A 195 -11.35 -4.86 -16.25
CA GLU A 195 -12.69 -4.48 -16.73
C GLU A 195 -12.83 -2.95 -16.90
N TRP A 196 -13.59 -2.49 -17.90
CA TRP A 196 -13.80 -1.06 -18.18
C TRP A 196 -14.52 -0.35 -17.02
N GLN A 197 -13.87 0.66 -16.45
CA GLN A 197 -14.38 1.52 -15.38
C GLN A 197 -14.77 2.89 -15.94
N THR A 198 -15.93 3.42 -15.53
CA THR A 198 -16.37 4.79 -15.90
C THR A 198 -16.02 5.79 -14.80
N HIS A 199 -15.46 6.93 -15.18
CA HIS A 199 -14.98 7.98 -14.29
C HIS A 199 -15.63 9.33 -14.64
N SER A 200 -15.79 10.20 -13.64
CA SER A 200 -16.29 11.56 -13.83
C SER A 200 -15.60 12.52 -12.85
N ILE A 201 -15.20 13.69 -13.33
CA ILE A 201 -14.51 14.74 -12.57
C ILE A 201 -15.22 16.08 -12.85
N ASP A 202 -15.68 16.76 -11.80
CA ASP A 202 -16.13 18.14 -11.89
C ASP A 202 -14.94 19.10 -11.77
N LEU A 203 -14.89 20.09 -12.65
CA LEU A 203 -13.77 21.00 -12.84
C LEU A 203 -14.23 22.44 -12.76
N LEU A 204 -13.65 23.19 -11.82
CA LEU A 204 -13.87 24.62 -11.65
C LEU A 204 -12.73 25.38 -12.29
N VAL A 205 -13.08 26.26 -13.22
CA VAL A 205 -12.12 26.98 -14.07
C VAL A 205 -12.12 28.45 -13.67
N PRO A 206 -10.96 29.03 -13.26
CA PRO A 206 -10.88 30.41 -12.81
C PRO A 206 -11.30 31.46 -13.86
N PRO A 207 -11.80 32.63 -13.43
CA PRO A 207 -12.12 33.74 -14.33
C PRO A 207 -10.98 34.14 -15.27
N GLY A 208 -11.33 34.42 -16.52
CA GLY A 208 -10.36 34.78 -17.55
C GLY A 208 -9.34 33.69 -17.90
N SER A 209 -9.60 32.42 -17.54
CA SER A 209 -8.90 31.30 -18.16
C SER A 209 -9.29 31.21 -19.64
N GLU A 210 -8.31 30.95 -20.50
CA GLU A 210 -8.47 30.89 -21.95
C GLU A 210 -8.18 29.47 -22.49
N ARG A 211 -7.53 28.63 -21.68
CA ARG A 211 -7.08 27.30 -22.07
C ARG A 211 -7.13 26.32 -20.91
N LEU A 212 -7.55 25.09 -21.21
CA LEU A 212 -7.54 23.94 -20.30
C LEU A 212 -6.69 22.83 -20.93
N ASP A 213 -5.57 22.43 -20.32
CA ASP A 213 -4.76 21.28 -20.75
C ASP A 213 -5.08 20.05 -19.88
N PHE A 214 -5.68 19.03 -20.51
CA PHE A 214 -6.08 17.77 -19.91
C PHE A 214 -4.99 16.74 -20.12
N THR A 215 -4.38 16.25 -19.06
CA THR A 215 -3.30 15.27 -19.10
C THR A 215 -3.72 13.98 -18.39
N PHE A 216 -3.88 12.89 -19.14
CA PHE A 216 -4.08 11.54 -18.60
C PHE A 216 -2.75 10.82 -18.53
N ALA A 217 -2.29 10.46 -17.33
CA ALA A 217 -0.94 10.00 -17.06
C ALA A 217 -0.89 8.68 -16.29
N LEU A 218 -0.52 7.60 -16.97
CA LEU A 218 -0.13 6.33 -16.36
C LEU A 218 1.18 6.51 -15.55
N TYR A 219 1.08 6.55 -14.23
CA TYR A 219 2.23 6.52 -13.31
C TYR A 219 2.67 5.10 -13.00
N GLY A 220 3.99 4.93 -12.90
CA GLY A 220 4.61 3.63 -12.73
C GLY A 220 4.65 2.88 -14.06
N LEU A 221 4.67 1.55 -13.97
CA LEU A 221 4.70 0.63 -15.10
C LEU A 221 3.32 0.00 -15.26
N GLY A 222 2.91 -0.33 -16.49
CA GLY A 222 1.59 -0.87 -16.76
C GLY A 222 1.11 -0.62 -18.19
N GLU A 223 -0.18 -0.83 -18.38
CA GLU A 223 -0.92 -0.47 -19.58
C GLU A 223 -2.28 0.11 -19.17
N CYS A 224 -2.72 1.15 -19.87
CA CYS A 224 -3.95 1.88 -19.62
C CYS A 224 -4.63 2.18 -20.96
N TYR A 225 -5.82 1.65 -21.14
CA TYR A 225 -6.73 1.96 -22.23
C TYR A 225 -7.68 3.04 -21.74
N LEU A 226 -7.95 4.03 -22.58
CA LEU A 226 -8.85 5.16 -22.33
C LEU A 226 -9.83 5.28 -23.48
N ASP A 227 -11.09 5.58 -23.16
CA ASP A 227 -12.17 5.66 -24.13
C ASP A 227 -13.24 6.66 -23.68
N GLU A 228 -14.12 7.08 -24.59
CA GLU A 228 -15.26 7.96 -24.33
C GLU A 228 -14.92 9.22 -23.50
N ILE A 229 -13.79 9.86 -23.81
CA ILE A 229 -13.33 11.05 -23.10
C ILE A 229 -14.17 12.26 -23.54
N ALA A 230 -14.98 12.80 -22.64
CA ALA A 230 -15.79 13.97 -22.90
C ALA A 230 -15.56 15.07 -21.87
N LEU A 231 -15.35 16.30 -22.37
CA LEU A 231 -15.42 17.51 -21.56
C LEU A 231 -16.69 18.26 -21.96
N VAL A 232 -17.63 18.41 -21.04
CA VAL A 232 -18.88 19.13 -21.30
C VAL A 232 -19.00 20.30 -20.34
N ALA A 233 -19.38 21.47 -20.86
CA ALA A 233 -19.70 22.62 -20.02
C ALA A 233 -20.85 22.28 -19.08
N GLN A 234 -20.77 22.74 -17.83
CA GLN A 234 -21.83 22.58 -16.84
C GLN A 234 -22.25 23.96 -16.36
N GLU A 235 -23.51 24.08 -15.93
CA GLU A 235 -23.91 25.26 -15.17
C GLU A 235 -23.10 25.30 -13.87
N LEU A 236 -22.51 26.46 -13.58
CA LEU A 236 -21.99 26.74 -12.25
C LEU A 236 -23.16 26.80 -11.27
N SER A 237 -23.02 26.11 -10.14
CA SER A 237 -23.83 26.48 -8.99
C SER A 237 -23.51 27.92 -8.60
N SER A 238 -24.53 28.71 -8.30
CA SER A 238 -24.40 30.15 -8.05
C SER A 238 -23.83 30.49 -6.66
N GLY A 239 -23.12 29.56 -6.02
CA GLY A 239 -22.59 29.70 -4.67
C GLY A 239 -21.69 28.54 -4.22
N ILE A 240 -21.98 28.01 -3.03
CA ILE A 240 -21.14 27.02 -2.34
C ILE A 240 -21.92 25.72 -2.17
N ASP A 241 -21.30 24.58 -2.48
CA ASP A 241 -21.86 23.26 -2.20
C ASP A 241 -21.49 22.77 -0.79
N VAL A 242 -22.36 21.94 -0.21
CA VAL A 242 -22.21 21.34 1.12
C VAL A 242 -22.50 19.84 1.09
N ARG A 243 -21.73 19.03 1.82
CA ARG A 243 -21.94 17.57 1.95
C ARG A 243 -21.87 17.14 3.41
N LEU A 244 -22.87 16.38 3.86
CA LEU A 244 -22.80 15.61 5.10
C LEU A 244 -21.88 14.39 4.87
N HIS A 245 -20.67 14.43 5.42
CA HIS A 245 -19.68 13.38 5.18
C HIS A 245 -19.79 12.27 6.24
N PRO A 246 -19.61 10.99 5.87
CA PRO A 246 -19.59 10.44 4.50
C PRO A 246 -21.00 10.09 3.99
N ALA A 247 -22.04 10.16 4.83
CA ALA A 247 -23.38 9.63 4.57
C ALA A 247 -23.98 10.06 3.22
N GLN A 248 -23.74 11.29 2.77
CA GLN A 248 -24.26 11.83 1.51
C GLN A 248 -23.80 11.03 0.26
N GLU A 249 -22.64 10.40 0.31
CA GLU A 249 -22.02 9.63 -0.79
C GLU A 249 -22.26 8.12 -0.66
N LEU A 250 -22.94 7.69 0.41
CA LEU A 250 -23.27 6.31 0.73
C LEU A 250 -24.78 6.11 0.58
N ASP A 251 -25.45 5.63 1.63
CA ASP A 251 -26.89 5.35 1.68
C ASP A 251 -27.76 6.57 2.02
N GLN A 252 -27.16 7.73 2.31
CA GLN A 252 -27.85 8.94 2.80
C GLN A 252 -28.58 8.70 4.14
N ILE A 253 -28.13 7.72 4.92
CA ILE A 253 -28.61 7.44 6.27
C ILE A 253 -27.52 7.87 7.26
N TYR A 254 -27.92 8.60 8.29
CA TYR A 254 -27.10 8.87 9.47
C TYR A 254 -27.73 8.15 10.68
N ALA A 255 -27.09 7.08 11.13
CA ALA A 255 -27.55 6.32 12.30
C ALA A 255 -27.19 7.02 13.62
N LEU A 256 -28.17 7.19 14.50
CA LEU A 256 -27.98 7.66 15.87
C LEU A 256 -28.28 6.53 16.86
N GLY A 257 -27.52 6.46 17.95
CA GLY A 257 -27.84 5.60 19.07
C GLY A 257 -29.04 6.15 19.84
N GLU A 258 -29.95 5.27 20.26
CA GLU A 258 -31.12 5.63 21.08
C GLU A 258 -30.69 6.45 22.32
N GLY A 259 -31.19 7.68 22.43
CA GLY A 259 -30.87 8.59 23.52
C GLY A 259 -29.41 9.10 23.56
N LEU A 260 -28.57 8.77 22.58
CA LEU A 260 -27.18 9.22 22.50
C LEU A 260 -27.00 10.42 21.54
N PRO A 261 -25.96 11.25 21.74
CA PRO A 261 -25.61 12.31 20.79
C PRO A 261 -24.79 11.76 19.61
N GLY A 262 -24.84 12.44 18.46
CA GLY A 262 -23.99 12.16 17.29
C GLY A 262 -23.57 13.44 16.55
N SER A 263 -22.36 13.45 16.00
CA SER A 263 -21.77 14.60 15.29
C SER A 263 -22.02 14.52 13.79
N LEU A 264 -22.77 15.48 13.25
CA LEU A 264 -22.93 15.65 11.80
C LEU A 264 -21.86 16.60 11.30
N ASP A 265 -20.98 16.09 10.44
CA ASP A 265 -19.83 16.81 9.93
C ASP A 265 -20.08 17.24 8.47
N PHE A 266 -20.24 18.55 8.27
CA PHE A 266 -20.53 19.17 6.98
C PHE A 266 -19.25 19.73 6.36
N THR A 267 -18.93 19.27 5.16
CA THR A 267 -17.80 19.78 4.35
C THR A 267 -18.32 20.67 3.22
N PHE A 268 -17.45 21.56 2.73
CA PHE A 268 -17.83 22.60 1.76
C PHE A 268 -16.90 22.63 0.54
N GLN A 269 -17.47 23.01 -0.60
CA GLN A 269 -16.70 23.34 -1.81
C GLN A 269 -17.35 24.54 -2.51
N SER A 270 -16.57 25.60 -2.77
CA SER A 270 -17.04 26.79 -3.48
C SER A 270 -16.79 26.66 -4.98
N GLU A 271 -17.80 26.98 -5.79
CA GLU A 271 -17.67 26.94 -7.24
C GLU A 271 -17.19 28.29 -7.80
N GLY A 272 -15.87 28.53 -7.73
CA GLY A 272 -15.22 29.74 -8.25
C GLY A 272 -14.77 30.72 -7.14
N GLU A 273 -14.88 32.03 -7.39
CA GLU A 273 -14.45 33.01 -6.39
C GLU A 273 -15.38 32.99 -5.17
N LEU A 274 -14.78 32.67 -4.01
CA LEU A 274 -15.46 32.64 -2.72
C LEU A 274 -15.86 34.06 -2.26
N GLN A 275 -17.02 34.51 -2.74
CA GLN A 275 -17.77 35.62 -2.17
C GLN A 275 -18.58 35.10 -0.97
N ARG A 276 -18.54 35.82 0.17
CA ARG A 276 -19.29 35.47 1.38
C ARG A 276 -19.87 36.73 2.01
N LYS A 277 -21.14 37.02 1.75
CA LYS A 277 -21.86 38.16 2.33
C LYS A 277 -22.31 37.89 3.76
N ALA A 278 -23.06 36.80 3.97
CA ALA A 278 -23.69 36.40 5.21
C ALA A 278 -23.84 34.86 5.30
N LEU A 279 -22.83 34.12 4.80
CA LEU A 279 -22.86 32.67 4.60
C LEU A 279 -23.28 31.89 5.84
N GLN A 280 -24.34 31.10 5.67
CA GLN A 280 -24.97 30.29 6.70
C GLN A 280 -25.16 28.85 6.24
N LEU A 281 -25.01 27.91 7.17
CA LEU A 281 -25.52 26.54 7.07
C LEU A 281 -26.88 26.47 7.75
N LEU A 282 -27.87 25.93 7.04
CA LEU A 282 -29.21 25.70 7.53
C LEU A 282 -29.46 24.20 7.60
N VAL A 283 -29.95 23.72 8.75
CA VAL A 283 -30.28 22.31 8.97
C VAL A 283 -31.70 22.21 9.55
N ALA A 284 -32.59 21.58 8.81
CA ALA A 284 -33.94 21.23 9.24
C ALA A 284 -33.92 19.85 9.91
N LEU A 285 -34.01 19.85 11.24
CA LEU A 285 -34.13 18.66 12.08
C LEU A 285 -35.62 18.26 12.19
N PRO A 286 -35.97 16.98 11.98
CA PRO A 286 -37.36 16.52 12.12
C PRO A 286 -37.85 16.54 13.58
N PRO A 287 -39.17 16.42 13.82
CA PRO A 287 -39.74 16.37 15.17
C PRO A 287 -39.07 15.31 16.05
N GLY A 288 -38.75 15.66 17.31
CA GLY A 288 -38.07 14.77 18.26
C GLY A 288 -36.54 14.72 18.13
N PHE A 289 -35.94 15.56 17.30
CA PHE A 289 -34.49 15.75 17.21
C PHE A 289 -34.10 17.13 17.73
N THR A 290 -33.02 17.21 18.50
CA THR A 290 -32.56 18.43 19.17
C THR A 290 -31.08 18.68 18.93
N LEU A 291 -30.73 19.93 18.66
CA LEU A 291 -29.34 20.40 18.70
C LEU A 291 -28.86 20.46 20.16
N ILE A 292 -27.72 19.85 20.45
CA ILE A 292 -27.05 19.88 21.75
C ILE A 292 -25.98 20.98 21.80
N ASP A 293 -25.14 21.04 20.76
CA ASP A 293 -24.07 22.03 20.65
C ASP A 293 -23.53 22.09 19.21
N GLN A 294 -22.62 23.02 18.95
CA GLN A 294 -21.96 23.21 17.67
C GLN A 294 -20.47 23.54 17.86
N ARG A 295 -19.69 23.45 16.79
CA ARG A 295 -18.29 23.87 16.77
C ARG A 295 -18.17 25.40 16.92
N ASP A 296 -17.14 25.89 17.60
CA ASP A 296 -16.88 27.35 17.76
C ASP A 296 -16.67 28.11 16.43
N LEU A 297 -16.38 27.41 15.33
CA LEU A 297 -16.29 27.99 13.98
C LEU A 297 -17.66 28.17 13.30
N ASN A 298 -18.68 27.37 13.66
CA ASN A 298 -20.05 27.49 13.13
C ASN A 298 -21.06 27.85 14.23
N PRO A 299 -20.94 29.00 14.90
CA PRO A 299 -21.86 29.38 15.97
C PRO A 299 -23.30 29.49 15.47
N LEU A 300 -24.24 29.03 16.30
CA LEU A 300 -25.67 29.16 16.07
C LEU A 300 -26.08 30.64 16.05
N LEU A 301 -26.89 31.01 15.07
CA LEU A 301 -27.53 32.33 14.95
C LEU A 301 -28.92 32.29 15.58
N ASP A 302 -29.73 31.33 15.15
CA ASP A 302 -31.08 31.09 15.65
C ASP A 302 -31.54 29.65 15.40
N SER A 303 -32.63 29.29 16.09
CA SER A 303 -33.39 28.06 15.86
C SER A 303 -34.88 28.41 15.78
N THR A 304 -35.53 28.13 14.65
CA THR A 304 -36.96 28.40 14.45
C THR A 304 -37.78 27.12 14.34
N PRO A 305 -38.92 26.98 15.04
CA PRO A 305 -39.83 25.84 14.84
C PRO A 305 -40.33 25.75 13.40
N LEU A 306 -40.49 24.53 12.90
CA LEU A 306 -41.06 24.22 11.59
C LEU A 306 -42.55 23.81 11.70
N PRO A 307 -43.37 23.98 10.65
CA PRO A 307 -44.80 23.68 10.69
C PRO A 307 -45.17 22.22 10.99
N ASP A 308 -44.23 21.29 10.75
CA ASP A 308 -44.35 19.85 11.03
C ASP A 308 -43.97 19.48 12.48
N GLY A 309 -43.52 20.45 13.29
CA GLY A 309 -42.99 20.23 14.64
C GLY A 309 -41.47 20.00 14.68
N GLY A 310 -40.77 20.09 13.54
CA GLY A 310 -39.32 20.08 13.46
C GLY A 310 -38.69 21.40 13.92
N THR A 311 -37.38 21.52 13.78
CA THR A 311 -36.62 22.75 14.08
C THR A 311 -35.62 23.05 12.97
N LEU A 312 -35.59 24.29 12.51
CA LEU A 312 -34.61 24.81 11.57
C LEU A 312 -33.52 25.59 12.33
N CYS A 313 -32.32 25.02 12.40
CA CYS A 313 -31.14 25.65 12.99
C CYS A 313 -30.33 26.39 11.91
N ARG A 314 -29.85 27.60 12.22
CA ARG A 314 -29.01 28.42 11.33
C ARG A 314 -27.65 28.68 11.95
N PHE A 315 -26.56 28.35 11.25
CA PHE A 315 -25.19 28.46 11.75
C PHE A 315 -24.35 29.38 10.86
N ASN A 316 -23.57 30.28 11.46
CA ASN A 316 -22.73 31.24 10.73
C ASN A 316 -21.40 30.61 10.30
N LEU A 317 -21.10 30.57 9.00
CA LEU A 317 -19.85 29.99 8.48
C LEU A 317 -18.73 31.02 8.20
N GLN A 318 -18.92 32.30 8.53
CA GLN A 318 -17.95 33.35 8.20
C GLN A 318 -16.57 33.17 8.87
N ARG A 319 -16.52 32.48 10.02
CA ARG A 319 -15.28 32.21 10.76
C ARG A 319 -14.39 31.15 10.10
N PHE A 320 -14.90 30.35 9.16
CA PHE A 320 -14.09 29.32 8.50
C PHE A 320 -13.01 29.94 7.62
N PRO A 321 -11.78 29.38 7.61
CA PRO A 321 -10.71 29.85 6.75
C PRO A 321 -11.04 29.56 5.28
N LYS A 322 -10.58 30.39 4.34
CA LYS A 322 -10.87 30.20 2.90
C LYS A 322 -10.51 28.81 2.37
N VAL A 323 -9.52 28.14 2.97
CA VAL A 323 -9.11 26.77 2.60
C VAL A 323 -10.20 25.72 2.84
N ALA A 324 -11.11 25.93 3.79
CA ALA A 324 -12.22 25.02 4.10
C ALA A 324 -13.21 24.84 2.93
N PHE A 325 -13.20 25.75 1.96
CA PHE A 325 -14.11 25.80 0.82
C PHE A 325 -13.42 25.45 -0.51
N LYS A 326 -12.15 25.03 -0.51
CA LYS A 326 -11.41 24.71 -1.75
C LYS A 326 -11.80 23.35 -2.36
N ASP A 327 -11.85 22.35 -1.50
CA ASP A 327 -12.12 20.94 -1.78
C ASP A 327 -12.50 20.33 -0.43
N TYR A 328 -13.50 19.44 -0.37
CA TYR A 328 -14.27 19.07 0.84
C TYR A 328 -13.40 18.67 2.05
N TYR A 329 -12.90 19.66 2.80
CA TYR A 329 -11.72 19.47 3.64
C TYR A 329 -12.11 19.07 5.06
N LEU A 330 -12.03 17.77 5.37
CA LEU A 330 -12.56 17.20 6.62
C LEU A 330 -12.02 17.87 7.89
N SER A 331 -10.73 18.23 7.95
CA SER A 331 -10.16 18.93 9.12
C SER A 331 -10.74 20.34 9.38
N GLN A 332 -11.54 20.86 8.43
CA GLN A 332 -12.25 22.13 8.51
C GLN A 332 -13.77 21.96 8.25
N ALA A 333 -14.32 20.77 8.53
CA ALA A 333 -15.77 20.56 8.53
C ALA A 333 -16.46 21.43 9.60
N ALA A 334 -17.69 21.87 9.32
CA ALA A 334 -18.60 22.37 10.34
C ALA A 334 -19.24 21.18 11.04
N ALA A 335 -19.24 21.18 12.37
CA ALA A 335 -19.77 20.10 13.18
C ALA A 335 -20.95 20.60 14.02
N ILE A 336 -22.02 19.81 14.07
CA ILE A 336 -23.15 19.99 14.99
C ILE A 336 -23.41 18.69 15.73
N LEU A 337 -23.69 18.78 17.02
CA LEU A 337 -24.00 17.63 17.86
C LEU A 337 -25.51 17.58 18.05
N VAL A 338 -26.16 16.50 17.60
CA VAL A 338 -27.62 16.32 17.73
C VAL A 338 -27.95 15.08 18.56
N LYS A 339 -29.15 15.04 19.13
CA LYS A 339 -29.70 13.90 19.87
C LYS A 339 -31.18 13.71 19.50
N SER A 340 -31.66 12.47 19.56
CA SER A 340 -33.07 12.13 19.34
C SER A 340 -33.76 11.70 20.64
N SER A 341 -35.07 11.92 20.72
CA SER A 341 -35.96 11.34 21.74
C SER A 341 -36.79 10.15 21.22
N HIS A 342 -36.56 9.71 19.98
CA HIS A 342 -37.20 8.50 19.45
C HIS A 342 -36.45 7.24 19.88
N SER A 343 -37.19 6.12 19.95
CA SER A 343 -36.62 4.79 20.19
C SER A 343 -36.11 4.13 18.92
N ALA A 344 -35.23 3.13 19.09
CA ALA A 344 -34.65 2.37 18.00
C ALA A 344 -35.71 1.67 17.13
N SER A 345 -35.63 1.82 15.81
CA SER A 345 -36.53 1.19 14.84
C SER A 345 -36.03 1.35 13.40
N ASP A 346 -36.59 0.57 12.48
CA ASP A 346 -36.36 0.70 11.02
C ASP A 346 -37.01 1.96 10.40
N ARG A 347 -37.64 2.81 11.23
CA ARG A 347 -38.23 4.06 10.77
C ARG A 347 -37.14 5.06 10.41
N LEU A 348 -37.16 5.51 9.16
CA LEU A 348 -36.39 6.65 8.69
C LEU A 348 -37.09 7.98 9.04
N PHE A 349 -36.31 8.96 9.48
CA PHE A 349 -36.77 10.32 9.79
C PHE A 349 -36.08 11.29 8.82
N PRO A 350 -36.81 11.85 7.83
CA PRO A 350 -36.20 12.70 6.81
C PRO A 350 -35.75 14.04 7.41
N ALA A 351 -34.59 14.50 6.99
CA ALA A 351 -33.96 15.75 7.39
C ALA A 351 -33.39 16.47 6.17
N GLN A 352 -33.24 17.79 6.23
CA GLN A 352 -32.73 18.58 5.10
C GLN A 352 -31.61 19.52 5.55
N TYR A 353 -30.67 19.81 4.64
CA TYR A 353 -29.68 20.86 4.85
C TYR A 353 -29.39 21.65 3.56
N TRP A 354 -29.01 22.91 3.70
CA TRP A 354 -28.61 23.79 2.59
C TRP A 354 -27.74 24.96 3.08
N LEU A 355 -27.19 25.74 2.15
CA LEU A 355 -26.51 27.00 2.45
C LEU A 355 -27.33 28.21 1.99
N GLU A 356 -27.20 29.35 2.66
CA GLU A 356 -27.68 30.66 2.20
C GLU A 356 -26.54 31.70 2.34
N ASP A 357 -26.44 32.67 1.43
CA ASP A 357 -25.44 33.75 1.47
C ASP A 357 -26.04 35.10 1.02
N GLY A 358 -26.50 35.89 1.99
CA GLY A 358 -27.28 37.10 1.68
C GLY A 358 -28.59 36.72 0.99
N ASP A 359 -28.80 37.22 -0.22
CA ASP A 359 -29.99 36.91 -1.04
C ASP A 359 -29.90 35.54 -1.75
N TRP A 360 -28.72 34.91 -1.78
CA TRP A 360 -28.54 33.60 -2.42
C TRP A 360 -29.02 32.45 -1.53
N LYS A 361 -29.67 31.46 -2.14
CA LYS A 361 -30.12 30.22 -1.50
C LYS A 361 -29.68 29.01 -2.30
N GLY A 362 -28.93 28.11 -1.67
CA GLY A 362 -28.49 26.86 -2.25
C GLY A 362 -29.59 25.81 -2.34
N SER A 363 -29.33 24.76 -3.11
CA SER A 363 -30.21 23.58 -3.19
C SER A 363 -30.32 22.89 -1.84
N LYS A 364 -31.55 22.50 -1.47
CA LYS A 364 -31.78 21.57 -0.36
C LYS A 364 -31.25 20.19 -0.72
N LYS A 365 -30.53 19.59 0.23
CA LYS A 365 -30.10 18.19 0.21
C LYS A 365 -30.83 17.42 1.30
N ASP A 366 -31.33 16.26 0.93
CA ASP A 366 -32.07 15.35 1.81
C ASP A 366 -31.14 14.27 2.36
N PHE A 367 -31.39 13.86 3.60
CA PHE A 367 -30.85 12.65 4.21
C PHE A 367 -31.86 12.11 5.23
N ASN A 368 -31.62 10.91 5.75
CA ASN A 368 -32.47 10.31 6.77
C ASN A 368 -31.69 10.05 8.05
N PHE A 369 -32.29 10.33 9.20
CA PHE A 369 -31.87 9.71 10.44
C PHE A 369 -32.50 8.31 10.58
N GLN A 370 -31.72 7.35 11.07
CA GLN A 370 -32.22 6.09 11.61
C GLN A 370 -31.82 6.01 13.09
N ILE A 371 -32.72 5.56 13.97
CA ILE A 371 -32.36 5.32 15.36
C ILE A 371 -32.08 3.83 15.52
N ILE A 372 -30.87 3.48 15.98
CA ILE A 372 -30.46 2.11 16.24
C ILE A 372 -30.17 1.91 17.75
N PRO A 373 -30.22 0.68 18.28
CA PRO A 373 -30.07 0.44 19.71
C PRO A 373 -28.72 0.93 20.25
N ALA A 374 -28.75 1.62 21.39
CA ALA A 374 -27.54 2.09 22.06
C ALA A 374 -26.77 0.92 22.73
N VAL A 375 -25.54 0.69 22.29
CA VAL A 375 -24.57 -0.17 22.98
C VAL A 375 -23.88 0.58 24.14
N GLN A 376 -24.09 0.12 25.38
CA GLN A 376 -23.24 0.47 26.53
C GLN A 376 -22.16 -0.60 26.67
N ALA A 377 -20.89 -0.21 26.66
CA ALA A 377 -19.77 -1.15 26.63
C ALA A 377 -18.97 -1.21 27.94
N GLU A 378 -18.35 -2.36 28.16
CA GLU A 378 -17.33 -2.54 29.21
C GLU A 378 -15.98 -1.99 28.73
N ARG A 379 -15.21 -1.38 29.65
CA ARG A 379 -13.88 -0.81 29.36
C ARG A 379 -12.77 -1.85 29.61
N PRO A 380 -11.90 -2.16 28.63
CA PRO A 380 -10.69 -2.93 28.86
C PRO A 380 -9.76 -2.26 29.88
N LYS A 381 -9.08 -3.04 30.71
CA LYS A 381 -8.17 -2.51 31.76
C LYS A 381 -6.71 -2.55 31.32
N ARG A 382 -6.35 -3.46 30.41
CA ARG A 382 -4.98 -3.66 29.91
C ARG A 382 -4.81 -3.25 28.47
N PHE A 383 -5.79 -3.58 27.60
CA PHE A 383 -5.75 -3.20 26.19
C PHE A 383 -6.08 -1.71 26.01
N ARG A 384 -5.23 -0.98 25.29
CA ARG A 384 -5.40 0.44 24.98
C ARG A 384 -6.21 0.63 23.70
N SER A 385 -7.53 0.79 23.84
CA SER A 385 -8.44 1.18 22.76
C SER A 385 -8.66 2.69 22.70
N ALA A 386 -8.59 3.27 21.51
CA ALA A 386 -8.82 4.70 21.29
C ALA A 386 -9.44 5.02 19.93
N ALA A 387 -9.97 6.24 19.83
CA ALA A 387 -10.20 6.94 18.57
C ALA A 387 -9.14 8.05 18.42
N MET A 388 -8.60 8.22 17.20
CA MET A 388 -7.83 9.39 16.83
C MET A 388 -8.77 10.48 16.33
N VAL A 389 -9.17 11.39 17.21
CA VAL A 389 -10.11 12.48 16.90
C VAL A 389 -9.38 13.71 16.37
N GLY A 390 -10.07 14.53 15.57
CA GLY A 390 -9.57 15.79 15.03
C GLY A 390 -10.24 17.04 15.62
N HIS A 391 -10.27 18.10 14.81
CA HIS A 391 -10.82 19.40 15.21
C HIS A 391 -12.34 19.49 15.09
N GLU A 392 -13.00 18.50 14.48
CA GLU A 392 -14.45 18.38 14.40
C GLU A 392 -15.12 18.32 15.79
N PHE A 393 -14.41 17.86 16.83
CA PHE A 393 -14.88 17.82 18.23
C PHE A 393 -14.63 19.10 19.05
N THR A 394 -14.28 20.24 18.42
CA THR A 394 -14.08 21.51 19.16
C THR A 394 -15.41 22.25 19.39
N TYR A 395 -16.28 21.68 20.25
CA TYR A 395 -17.56 22.27 20.65
C TYR A 395 -17.38 23.54 21.48
N THR A 396 -18.44 24.37 21.55
CA THR A 396 -18.37 25.69 22.17
C THR A 396 -17.88 25.67 23.61
N ALA A 397 -17.00 26.62 23.93
CA ALA A 397 -16.37 26.72 25.24
C ALA A 397 -17.40 26.91 26.37
N GLY A 398 -17.46 25.94 27.30
CA GLY A 398 -18.49 25.90 28.35
C GLY A 398 -19.88 25.45 27.89
N GLY A 399 -20.04 25.07 26.63
CA GLY A 399 -21.24 24.45 26.07
C GLY A 399 -21.40 22.97 26.46
N ALA A 400 -22.61 22.44 26.30
CA ALA A 400 -22.95 21.08 26.70
C ALA A 400 -22.28 20.00 25.84
N GLY A 401 -21.82 20.32 24.63
CA GLY A 401 -21.28 19.35 23.66
C GLY A 401 -19.98 18.69 24.13
N ASN A 402 -19.11 19.43 24.82
CA ASN A 402 -17.87 18.88 25.37
C ASN A 402 -18.14 17.77 26.40
N GLN A 403 -19.15 17.94 27.26
CA GLN A 403 -19.56 16.91 28.23
C GLN A 403 -20.35 15.79 27.56
N ALA A 404 -21.31 16.12 26.69
CA ALA A 404 -22.15 15.13 26.01
C ALA A 404 -21.32 14.18 25.12
N PHE A 405 -20.30 14.68 24.42
CA PHE A 405 -19.34 13.85 23.70
C PHE A 405 -18.48 13.01 24.65
N ALA A 406 -18.01 13.57 25.77
CA ALA A 406 -17.24 12.81 26.74
C ALA A 406 -18.05 11.66 27.35
N ASP A 407 -19.30 11.90 27.77
CA ASP A 407 -20.19 10.89 28.33
C ASP A 407 -20.48 9.77 27.31
N PHE A 408 -20.77 10.16 26.07
CA PHE A 408 -20.88 9.22 24.94
C PHE A 408 -19.61 8.38 24.77
N TYR A 409 -18.43 9.03 24.74
CA TYR A 409 -17.14 8.36 24.56
C TYR A 409 -16.86 7.34 25.67
N LEU A 410 -17.16 7.71 26.92
CA LEU A 410 -17.05 6.80 28.07
C LEU A 410 -18.02 5.61 27.96
N GLY A 411 -19.22 5.84 27.40
CA GLY A 411 -20.22 4.80 27.09
C GLY A 411 -19.76 3.75 26.09
N THR A 412 -18.89 4.13 25.13
CA THR A 412 -18.30 3.20 24.15
C THR A 412 -17.21 2.27 24.71
N GLY A 413 -16.87 2.37 26.00
CA GLY A 413 -15.88 1.50 26.64
C GLY A 413 -14.43 1.78 26.24
N MET A 414 -14.15 2.92 25.60
CA MET A 414 -12.78 3.33 25.27
C MET A 414 -11.93 3.55 26.54
N SER A 415 -10.64 3.24 26.47
CA SER A 415 -9.68 3.40 27.58
C SER A 415 -8.69 4.56 27.36
N CYS A 416 -8.49 4.96 26.11
CA CYS A 416 -7.54 5.98 25.68
C CYS A 416 -8.19 6.92 24.66
N ILE A 417 -7.60 8.10 24.40
CA ILE A 417 -7.98 8.99 23.29
C ILE A 417 -6.74 9.64 22.66
N HIS A 418 -6.71 9.78 21.33
CA HIS A 418 -5.62 10.45 20.60
C HIS A 418 -6.13 11.71 19.91
N GLY A 419 -5.42 12.84 20.08
CA GLY A 419 -5.74 14.11 19.39
C GLY A 419 -6.85 14.97 20.01
N ALA A 420 -7.38 14.60 21.18
CA ALA A 420 -8.52 15.26 21.82
C ALA A 420 -8.36 16.81 21.98
N PRO A 421 -9.39 17.61 21.64
CA PRO A 421 -9.45 19.03 21.97
C PRO A 421 -9.30 19.29 23.48
N ALA A 422 -8.68 20.43 23.84
CA ALA A 422 -8.24 20.70 25.21
C ALA A 422 -9.32 20.60 26.31
N GLN A 423 -10.59 20.93 26.01
CA GLN A 423 -11.69 20.82 26.99
C GLN A 423 -12.12 19.36 27.18
N VAL A 424 -12.43 18.66 26.08
CA VAL A 424 -12.71 17.21 26.08
C VAL A 424 -11.57 16.42 26.73
N ALA A 425 -10.31 16.76 26.42
CA ALA A 425 -9.13 16.12 27.01
C ALA A 425 -9.10 16.24 28.53
N LYS A 426 -9.52 17.37 29.12
CA LYS A 426 -9.57 17.55 30.59
C LYS A 426 -10.74 16.79 31.23
N ILE A 427 -11.90 16.75 30.58
CA ILE A 427 -13.05 15.97 31.06
C ILE A 427 -12.70 14.48 31.06
N LEU A 428 -12.14 13.97 29.97
CA LEU A 428 -11.77 12.56 29.84
C LEU A 428 -10.61 12.15 30.77
N GLN A 429 -9.63 13.04 31.01
CA GLN A 429 -8.59 12.83 32.03
C GLN A 429 -9.20 12.61 33.42
N ALA A 430 -10.16 13.45 33.82
CA ALA A 430 -10.85 13.33 35.10
C ALA A 430 -11.66 12.02 35.21
N ALA A 431 -12.11 11.46 34.08
CA ALA A 431 -12.76 10.16 33.98
C ALA A 431 -11.79 8.97 33.79
N GLY A 432 -10.48 9.19 33.98
CA GLY A 432 -9.43 8.16 33.95
C GLY A 432 -9.02 7.67 32.56
N ILE A 433 -9.28 8.44 31.50
CA ILE A 433 -8.86 8.12 30.12
C ILE A 433 -7.43 8.61 29.88
N ILE A 434 -6.58 7.74 29.35
CA ILE A 434 -5.18 8.08 29.02
C ILE A 434 -5.14 8.83 27.68
N ARG A 435 -4.43 9.96 27.62
CA ARG A 435 -4.42 10.85 26.46
C ARG A 435 -3.13 10.78 25.68
N TYR A 436 -3.26 10.72 24.36
CA TYR A 436 -2.16 10.72 23.41
C TYR A 436 -2.25 11.95 22.52
N LYS A 437 -1.11 12.46 22.05
CA LYS A 437 -1.09 13.58 21.11
C LYS A 437 -0.02 13.44 20.03
N GLY A 438 -0.45 13.58 18.78
CA GLY A 438 0.40 13.86 17.63
C GLY A 438 0.80 15.33 17.62
N HIS A 439 2.10 15.62 17.58
CA HIS A 439 2.59 16.99 17.69
C HIS A 439 3.30 17.47 16.41
N TYR A 440 2.88 18.62 15.87
CA TYR A 440 3.37 19.11 14.57
C TYR A 440 4.90 19.30 14.56
N TYR A 441 5.49 19.85 15.62
CA TYR A 441 6.94 20.02 15.76
C TYR A 441 7.67 18.77 16.30
N LEU A 442 7.09 17.57 16.18
CA LEU A 442 7.71 16.31 16.58
C LEU A 442 7.35 15.21 15.57
N ALA A 443 7.96 15.21 14.38
CA ALA A 443 7.55 14.29 13.31
C ALA A 443 8.64 13.99 12.26
N ASN A 444 8.38 13.00 11.41
CA ASN A 444 9.12 12.68 10.19
C ASN A 444 10.65 12.58 10.44
N GLY A 445 11.03 11.85 11.49
CA GLY A 445 12.39 11.52 11.93
C GLY A 445 13.20 12.67 12.55
N PHE A 446 13.10 13.88 11.99
CA PHE A 446 13.99 15.00 12.30
C PHE A 446 13.32 16.38 12.26
N ARG A 447 11.97 16.48 12.16
CA ARG A 447 11.25 17.74 12.39
C ARG A 447 10.95 17.84 13.88
N ILE A 448 11.91 18.37 14.64
CA ILE A 448 11.88 18.42 16.10
C ILE A 448 12.14 19.86 16.55
N GLY A 449 11.15 20.47 17.19
CA GLY A 449 11.22 21.83 17.76
C GLY A 449 10.52 22.92 16.94
N PRO A 450 10.09 24.01 17.62
CA PRO A 450 9.38 25.15 17.03
C PRO A 450 10.33 26.22 16.45
N GLY A 451 9.82 27.03 15.52
CA GLY A 451 10.56 28.20 15.02
C GLY A 451 11.75 27.87 14.12
N ASN A 452 12.81 28.68 14.20
CA ASN A 452 14.02 28.55 13.41
C ASN A 452 15.15 27.91 14.21
N PHE A 453 15.88 26.97 13.60
CA PHE A 453 17.08 26.36 14.20
C PHE A 453 18.27 27.32 14.20
N THR A 454 19.08 27.26 15.27
CA THR A 454 20.42 27.88 15.32
C THR A 454 21.34 27.27 14.26
N GLU A 455 22.45 27.92 13.92
CA GLU A 455 23.36 27.44 12.86
C GLU A 455 23.94 26.05 13.15
N GLU A 456 24.13 25.73 14.43
CA GLU A 456 24.61 24.45 14.94
C GLU A 456 23.51 23.38 14.81
N ALA A 457 22.28 23.74 15.17
CA ALA A 457 21.11 22.85 15.19
C ALA A 457 20.60 22.48 13.78
N LYS A 458 21.00 23.19 12.72
CA LYS A 458 20.61 22.88 11.33
C LYS A 458 21.17 21.54 10.85
N PHE A 459 20.30 20.70 10.26
CA PHE A 459 20.72 19.54 9.49
C PHE A 459 21.41 20.00 8.20
N ARG A 460 22.73 19.77 8.06
CA ARG A 460 23.50 20.15 6.84
C ARG A 460 23.69 18.98 5.87
N MET A 461 23.55 19.25 4.58
CA MET A 461 23.81 18.30 3.48
C MET A 461 25.32 18.24 3.15
N VAL A 462 25.72 17.33 2.24
CA VAL A 462 27.14 17.13 1.81
C VAL A 462 27.78 18.41 1.23
N ASP A 463 26.97 19.30 0.67
CA ASP A 463 27.36 20.62 0.14
C ASP A 463 27.42 21.72 1.22
N GLY A 464 27.15 21.40 2.48
CA GLY A 464 27.11 22.32 3.61
C GLY A 464 25.77 23.07 3.80
N ASN A 465 24.84 22.99 2.83
CA ASN A 465 23.58 23.71 2.87
C ASN A 465 22.61 23.12 3.91
N PRO A 466 21.82 23.95 4.62
CA PRO A 466 20.86 23.48 5.60
C PRO A 466 19.59 22.91 4.93
N TYR A 467 19.13 21.75 5.40
CA TYR A 467 17.88 21.15 4.95
C TYR A 467 16.67 21.80 5.67
N PRO A 468 15.65 22.31 4.95
CA PRO A 468 14.53 23.01 5.58
C PRO A 468 13.77 22.16 6.61
N ARG A 469 13.55 22.74 7.80
CA ARG A 469 12.79 22.12 8.91
C ARG A 469 13.27 20.71 9.33
N LYS A 470 14.58 20.42 9.19
CA LYS A 470 15.23 19.25 9.79
C LYS A 470 16.37 19.64 10.75
N ILE A 471 16.40 19.01 11.92
CA ILE A 471 17.40 19.25 12.98
C ILE A 471 18.60 18.30 12.82
N CYS A 472 19.79 18.76 13.19
CA CYS A 472 20.99 17.94 13.35
C CYS A 472 20.74 16.86 14.44
N PRO A 473 20.99 15.56 14.19
CA PRO A 473 20.75 14.51 15.19
C PRO A 473 21.51 14.73 16.50
N VAL A 474 22.76 15.20 16.40
CA VAL A 474 23.65 15.49 17.55
C VAL A 474 23.06 16.57 18.45
N GLU A 475 22.30 17.53 17.91
CA GLU A 475 21.62 18.55 18.71
C GLU A 475 20.62 17.94 19.68
N VAL A 476 19.94 16.87 19.26
CA VAL A 476 18.96 16.18 20.10
C VAL A 476 19.66 15.29 21.11
N TYR A 477 20.45 14.31 20.67
CA TYR A 477 20.95 13.28 21.60
C TYR A 477 22.12 13.72 22.49
N LYS A 478 22.75 14.87 22.22
CA LYS A 478 23.62 15.55 23.20
C LYS A 478 22.92 16.65 24.00
N ARG A 479 21.60 16.83 23.81
CA ARG A 479 20.76 17.89 24.43
C ARG A 479 21.41 19.28 24.31
N GLY A 480 21.61 19.72 23.08
CA GLY A 480 22.20 21.02 22.74
C GLY A 480 21.36 22.22 23.19
N GLU A 481 21.83 23.42 22.89
CA GLU A 481 21.18 24.67 23.31
C GLU A 481 19.78 24.83 22.72
N TYR A 482 19.58 24.55 21.43
CA TYR A 482 18.26 24.67 20.81
C TYR A 482 17.31 23.62 21.37
N TYR A 483 17.78 22.38 21.59
CA TYR A 483 16.96 21.32 22.18
C TYR A 483 16.47 21.72 23.59
N ARG A 484 17.38 22.18 24.46
CA ARG A 484 17.05 22.58 25.84
C ARG A 484 16.23 23.87 25.93
N SER A 485 16.41 24.83 25.02
CA SER A 485 15.72 26.12 25.07
C SER A 485 14.39 26.16 24.32
N GLN A 486 14.17 25.25 23.34
CA GLN A 486 12.97 25.26 22.49
C GLN A 486 12.19 23.95 22.50
N VAL A 487 12.86 22.79 22.55
CA VAL A 487 12.17 21.48 22.48
C VAL A 487 11.68 21.04 23.85
N GLU A 488 12.55 21.03 24.86
CA GLU A 488 12.15 20.64 26.23
C GLU A 488 11.04 21.54 26.81
N PRO A 489 11.06 22.88 26.68
CA PRO A 489 9.99 23.74 27.19
C PRO A 489 8.67 23.59 26.42
N MET A 490 8.74 23.24 25.12
CA MET A 490 7.54 22.92 24.32
C MET A 490 6.87 21.63 24.83
N LEU A 491 7.66 20.59 25.11
CA LEU A 491 7.16 19.33 25.67
C LEU A 491 6.62 19.54 27.09
N GLU A 492 7.34 20.28 27.93
CA GLU A 492 6.92 20.62 29.30
C GLU A 492 5.63 21.44 29.31
N LYS A 493 5.46 22.39 28.40
CA LYS A 493 4.22 23.17 28.30
C LYS A 493 2.99 22.28 28.09
N GLU A 494 3.03 21.34 27.16
CA GLU A 494 1.83 20.53 26.84
C GLU A 494 1.59 19.40 27.84
N LEU A 495 2.66 18.79 28.36
CA LEU A 495 2.60 17.64 29.27
C LEU A 495 2.42 18.03 30.74
N VAL A 496 2.97 19.18 31.15
CA VAL A 496 3.07 19.62 32.55
C VAL A 496 2.28 20.91 32.80
N THR A 497 2.49 21.97 32.02
CA THR A 497 1.89 23.29 32.31
C THR A 497 0.41 23.37 31.95
N ASP A 498 0.05 22.97 30.73
CA ASP A 498 -1.32 23.04 30.22
C ASP A 498 -2.13 21.76 30.54
N ASP A 499 -1.42 20.68 30.89
CA ASP A 499 -1.90 19.30 31.16
C ASP A 499 -2.90 18.80 30.11
N LEU A 500 -2.46 18.72 28.85
CA LEU A 500 -3.31 18.38 27.70
C LEU A 500 -3.09 16.96 27.15
N THR A 501 -2.04 16.28 27.59
CA THR A 501 -1.71 14.92 27.14
C THR A 501 -0.95 14.16 28.22
N ASP A 502 -0.84 12.85 28.05
CA ASP A 502 -0.06 11.97 28.91
C ASP A 502 1.07 11.28 28.14
N ASN A 503 0.95 11.15 26.82
CA ASN A 503 1.92 10.52 25.91
C ASN A 503 1.99 11.24 24.56
N PHE A 504 3.18 11.34 23.97
CA PHE A 504 3.35 11.84 22.60
C PHE A 504 3.45 10.69 21.62
N MET A 505 2.43 10.50 20.78
CA MET A 505 2.42 9.51 19.71
C MET A 505 2.32 10.27 18.38
N SER A 506 3.35 10.20 17.53
CA SER A 506 3.51 11.13 16.40
C SER A 506 4.18 10.53 15.16
N ASN A 507 3.63 10.86 13.98
CA ASN A 507 4.04 10.41 12.65
C ASN A 507 5.56 10.41 12.43
N TRP A 508 6.17 9.22 12.35
CA TRP A 508 7.61 9.03 12.41
C TRP A 508 8.20 8.42 11.14
N GLU A 509 8.20 9.23 10.09
CA GLU A 509 8.64 8.87 8.74
C GLU A 509 10.05 9.43 8.38
N PRO A 510 11.16 8.74 8.71
CA PRO A 510 12.53 9.17 8.36
C PRO A 510 12.92 8.86 6.89
N TYR A 511 12.13 8.06 6.17
CA TYR A 511 12.45 7.58 4.81
C TYR A 511 12.57 8.69 3.75
N TYR A 512 11.91 9.85 3.96
CA TYR A 512 12.07 11.05 3.12
C TYR A 512 13.53 11.58 3.02
N LEU A 513 14.40 11.14 3.93
CA LEU A 513 15.82 11.46 3.97
C LEU A 513 16.73 10.27 3.62
N ASP A 514 16.24 9.23 2.95
CA ASP A 514 17.12 8.13 2.55
C ASP A 514 18.24 8.55 1.59
N GLY A 515 19.45 8.06 1.88
CA GLY A 515 20.69 8.52 1.25
C GLY A 515 21.16 9.91 1.72
N LYS A 516 20.48 10.54 2.69
CA LYS A 516 20.80 11.87 3.22
C LYS A 516 21.07 11.79 4.73
N GLY A 517 22.27 12.19 5.14
CA GLY A 517 22.64 12.37 6.55
C GLY A 517 23.03 13.81 6.84
N CYS A 518 23.29 14.10 8.11
CA CYS A 518 23.82 15.40 8.51
C CYS A 518 25.35 15.39 8.40
N PHE A 519 25.91 16.32 7.62
CA PHE A 519 27.34 16.39 7.32
C PHE A 519 28.08 17.54 8.03
N CYS A 520 27.50 18.09 9.10
CA CYS A 520 28.18 19.12 9.91
C CYS A 520 29.35 18.53 10.72
N GLU A 521 30.27 19.38 11.15
CA GLU A 521 31.48 19.00 11.92
C GLU A 521 31.15 18.16 13.18
N ARG A 522 30.03 18.46 13.86
CA ARG A 522 29.58 17.66 15.02
C ARG A 522 29.24 16.23 14.64
N CYS A 523 28.64 16.01 13.47
CA CYS A 523 28.37 14.66 12.96
C CYS A 523 29.65 13.97 12.46
N ARG A 524 30.65 14.73 11.99
CA ARG A 524 31.96 14.19 11.59
C ARG A 524 32.69 13.59 12.79
N GLU A 525 32.77 14.32 13.91
CA GLU A 525 33.43 13.81 15.12
C GLU A 525 32.67 12.64 15.75
N GLU A 526 31.33 12.64 15.73
CA GLU A 526 30.55 11.47 16.16
C GLU A 526 30.76 10.26 15.23
N PHE A 527 30.97 10.45 13.92
CA PHE A 527 31.30 9.34 13.01
C PHE A 527 32.71 8.78 13.25
N VAL A 528 33.68 9.65 13.57
CA VAL A 528 35.01 9.24 14.05
C VAL A 528 34.89 8.41 15.34
N ALA A 529 34.10 8.88 16.31
CA ALA A 529 33.88 8.18 17.58
C ALA A 529 33.13 6.84 17.43
N PHE A 530 32.24 6.74 16.45
CA PHE A 530 31.54 5.49 16.09
C PHE A 530 32.46 4.45 15.43
N MET A 531 33.61 4.88 14.88
CA MET A 531 34.56 4.05 14.15
C MET A 531 35.97 4.03 14.82
N PRO A 532 36.10 3.65 16.10
CA PRO A 532 37.36 3.73 16.86
C PRO A 532 38.49 2.85 16.30
N GLN A 533 38.18 1.90 15.43
CA GLN A 533 39.12 0.99 14.75
C GLN A 533 39.66 1.54 13.41
N GLU A 534 39.14 2.66 12.92
CA GLU A 534 39.63 3.32 11.70
C GLU A 534 40.56 4.48 12.07
N ASP A 535 41.45 4.88 11.14
CA ASP A 535 42.26 6.08 11.31
C ASP A 535 41.37 7.34 11.33
N PRO A 536 41.33 8.11 12.45
CA PRO A 536 40.57 9.34 12.53
C PRO A 536 41.01 10.38 11.49
N ALA A 537 42.31 10.48 11.18
CA ALA A 537 42.80 11.45 10.19
C ALA A 537 42.28 11.12 8.80
N LYS A 538 42.26 9.84 8.43
CA LYS A 538 41.64 9.36 7.19
C LYS A 538 40.16 9.70 7.12
N ILE A 539 39.35 9.35 8.14
CA ILE A 539 37.90 9.70 8.17
C ILE A 539 37.70 11.21 8.01
N ARG A 540 38.50 12.04 8.70
CA ARG A 540 38.43 13.50 8.57
C ARG A 540 38.74 13.97 7.15
N SER A 541 39.76 13.41 6.50
CA SER A 541 40.12 13.75 5.11
C SER A 541 39.07 13.35 4.08
N SER A 542 38.29 12.29 4.35
CA SER A 542 37.21 11.83 3.47
C SER A 542 35.93 12.64 3.62
N TRP A 543 35.81 13.49 4.65
CA TRP A 543 34.55 14.17 4.99
C TRP A 543 34.43 15.58 4.38
N PRO A 544 33.23 15.98 3.93
CA PRO A 544 32.03 15.16 3.78
C PRO A 544 31.98 14.33 2.49
N GLN A 545 32.67 14.75 1.41
CA GLN A 545 32.38 14.30 0.03
C GLN A 545 32.71 12.83 -0.28
N ASN A 546 33.80 12.28 0.27
CA ASN A 546 34.23 10.90 -0.01
C ASN A 546 33.70 9.88 1.01
N THR A 547 33.12 10.33 2.14
CA THR A 547 32.63 9.48 3.24
C THR A 547 31.75 8.31 2.77
N ILE A 548 30.76 8.59 1.90
CA ILE A 548 29.82 7.56 1.42
C ILE A 548 30.53 6.57 0.48
N LYS A 549 31.52 7.02 -0.29
CA LYS A 549 32.30 6.18 -1.20
C LYS A 549 33.26 5.25 -0.45
N GLU A 550 33.93 5.76 0.57
CA GLU A 550 34.96 5.00 1.30
C GLU A 550 34.41 4.17 2.47
N TYR A 551 33.30 4.60 3.07
CA TYR A 551 32.74 4.01 4.29
C TYR A 551 31.22 3.75 4.19
N GLY A 552 30.65 3.66 2.98
CA GLY A 552 29.19 3.69 2.75
C GLY A 552 28.33 2.81 3.68
N GLU A 553 28.69 1.53 3.85
CA GLU A 553 27.96 0.63 4.76
C GLU A 553 28.06 1.05 6.24
N LYS A 554 29.26 1.44 6.68
CA LYS A 554 29.54 1.91 8.04
C LYS A 554 28.81 3.22 8.32
N TRP A 555 28.78 4.13 7.35
CA TRP A 555 28.04 5.38 7.40
C TRP A 555 26.52 5.16 7.45
N MET A 556 25.98 4.20 6.69
CA MET A 556 24.55 3.83 6.79
C MET A 556 24.21 3.31 8.19
N LYS A 557 25.07 2.46 8.77
CA LYS A 557 24.85 1.96 10.14
C LYS A 557 25.00 3.07 11.19
N PHE A 558 25.93 4.00 11.01
CA PHE A 558 26.04 5.21 11.83
C PHE A 558 24.79 6.10 11.76
N ARG A 559 24.22 6.33 10.56
CA ARG A 559 22.96 7.09 10.40
C ARG A 559 21.81 6.41 11.17
N SER A 560 21.73 5.08 11.09
CA SER A 560 20.75 4.28 11.82
C SER A 560 20.91 4.42 13.33
N TRP A 561 22.15 4.30 13.84
CA TRP A 561 22.48 4.52 15.25
C TRP A 561 22.15 5.96 15.70
N GLN A 562 22.53 6.99 14.94
CA GLN A 562 22.20 8.38 15.27
C GLN A 562 20.70 8.65 15.36
N HIS A 563 19.91 8.06 14.46
CA HIS A 563 18.45 8.12 14.52
C HIS A 563 17.92 7.44 15.79
N GLY A 564 18.46 6.26 16.14
CA GLY A 564 18.12 5.58 17.38
C GLY A 564 18.43 6.41 18.62
N GLN A 565 19.65 6.95 18.75
CA GLN A 565 20.02 7.83 19.88
C GLN A 565 19.10 9.05 20.03
N LEU A 566 18.66 9.63 18.92
CA LEU A 566 17.69 10.74 18.90
C LEU A 566 16.31 10.30 19.43
N VAL A 567 15.80 9.14 19.00
CA VAL A 567 14.51 8.59 19.47
C VAL A 567 14.56 8.25 20.96
N ILE A 568 15.63 7.60 21.39
CA ILE A 568 15.91 7.27 22.80
C ILE A 568 15.95 8.53 23.69
N THR A 569 16.49 9.63 23.16
CA THR A 569 16.57 10.90 23.90
C THR A 569 15.20 11.56 24.03
N LEU A 570 14.34 11.47 23.01
CA LEU A 570 12.95 11.96 23.09
C LEU A 570 12.16 11.21 24.17
N GLU A 571 12.24 9.88 24.21
CA GLU A 571 11.64 9.07 25.28
C GLU A 571 12.14 9.48 26.66
N LYS A 572 13.47 9.54 26.85
CA LYS A 572 14.07 9.90 28.15
C LYS A 572 13.66 11.30 28.61
N SER A 573 13.57 12.28 27.70
CA SER A 573 13.08 13.63 28.02
C SER A 573 11.60 13.63 28.40
N ILE A 574 10.74 12.97 27.63
CA ILE A 574 9.28 12.93 27.87
C ILE A 574 8.96 12.18 29.17
N ASN A 575 9.59 11.03 29.40
CA ASN A 575 9.42 10.26 30.63
C ASN A 575 9.96 11.00 31.87
N SER A 576 11.08 11.72 31.73
CA SER A 576 11.59 12.58 32.81
C SER A 576 10.67 13.77 33.12
N LEU A 577 9.94 14.31 32.13
CA LEU A 577 8.95 15.36 32.34
C LEU A 577 7.68 14.81 32.99
N GLY A 578 7.14 13.68 32.51
CA GLY A 578 5.97 13.03 33.09
C GLY A 578 6.17 12.64 34.57
N LYS A 579 7.36 12.12 34.90
CA LYS A 579 7.74 11.78 36.29
C LYS A 579 7.69 12.97 37.26
N LYS A 580 7.85 14.22 36.80
CA LYS A 580 7.66 15.42 37.65
C LYS A 580 6.23 15.52 38.20
N LEU A 581 5.25 14.93 37.51
CA LEU A 581 3.84 14.88 37.89
C LEU A 581 3.37 13.49 38.34
N GLY A 582 4.29 12.54 38.55
CA GLY A 582 3.93 11.15 38.85
C GLY A 582 3.26 10.39 37.69
N LYS A 583 3.39 10.88 36.45
CA LYS A 583 2.89 10.22 35.25
C LYS A 583 3.93 9.29 34.63
N ASP A 584 3.47 8.17 34.08
CA ASP A 584 4.27 7.31 33.19
C ASP A 584 4.04 7.73 31.73
N SER A 585 4.82 8.73 31.31
CA SER A 585 4.70 9.38 30.00
C SER A 585 5.77 8.91 29.04
N HIS A 586 5.41 8.71 27.78
CA HIS A 586 6.31 8.16 26.75
C HIS A 586 6.21 8.89 25.41
N PHE A 587 7.28 8.71 24.63
CA PHE A 587 7.33 8.94 23.20
C PHE A 587 7.04 7.64 22.45
N VAL A 588 6.05 7.67 21.57
CA VAL A 588 5.61 6.53 20.76
C VAL A 588 5.79 6.90 19.29
N PRO A 589 6.86 6.44 18.61
CA PRO A 589 7.08 6.75 17.21
C PRO A 589 6.12 5.93 16.33
N GLU A 590 5.37 6.62 15.47
CA GLU A 590 4.46 6.04 14.47
C GLU A 590 5.25 5.65 13.21
N ILE A 591 5.68 4.40 13.10
CA ILE A 591 6.57 3.87 12.05
C ILE A 591 5.81 2.96 11.07
N SER A 592 6.30 2.79 9.84
CA SER A 592 5.67 1.83 8.92
C SER A 592 5.77 0.40 9.45
N TRP A 593 4.67 -0.36 9.40
CA TRP A 593 4.62 -1.79 9.72
C TRP A 593 5.75 -2.60 9.05
N ASN A 594 6.14 -2.23 7.83
CA ASN A 594 7.26 -2.85 7.11
C ASN A 594 8.58 -2.87 7.92
N CYS A 595 8.87 -1.85 8.74
CA CYS A 595 10.10 -1.86 9.54
C CYS A 595 10.07 -2.86 10.71
N MET A 596 8.89 -3.36 11.09
CA MET A 596 8.66 -4.43 12.06
C MET A 596 8.46 -5.81 11.40
N MET A 597 8.69 -5.92 10.08
CA MET A 597 8.59 -7.18 9.32
C MET A 597 9.98 -7.65 8.90
N LYS A 598 10.29 -8.94 8.99
CA LYS A 598 11.61 -9.50 8.65
C LYS A 598 12.08 -9.17 7.23
N HIS A 599 11.17 -9.18 6.25
CA HIS A 599 11.47 -8.77 4.87
C HIS A 599 11.58 -7.24 4.74
N GLY A 600 10.62 -6.50 5.31
CA GLY A 600 10.56 -5.03 5.18
C GLY A 600 11.68 -4.28 5.90
N ASN A 601 12.14 -4.78 7.06
CA ASN A 601 13.22 -4.20 7.86
C ASN A 601 14.54 -4.08 7.07
N ALA A 602 14.77 -4.97 6.10
CA ALA A 602 15.92 -4.92 5.21
C ALA A 602 16.00 -3.64 4.35
N TYR A 603 14.87 -2.93 4.17
CA TYR A 603 14.81 -1.63 3.51
C TYR A 603 14.99 -0.46 4.51
N CYS A 604 14.68 -0.65 5.80
CA CYS A 604 14.79 0.37 6.86
C CYS A 604 16.21 0.51 7.45
N LYS A 605 17.27 0.02 6.78
CA LYS A 605 18.66 -0.09 7.30
C LYS A 605 19.32 1.21 7.80
N GLN A 606 18.77 2.38 7.46
CA GLN A 606 19.34 3.68 7.82
C GLN A 606 18.61 4.38 9.00
N TYR A 607 17.60 3.72 9.57
CA TYR A 607 16.81 4.14 10.74
C TYR A 607 16.17 2.91 11.40
N ASN A 608 16.95 1.83 11.50
CA ASN A 608 16.44 0.51 11.86
C ASN A 608 15.86 0.53 13.28
N VAL A 609 14.64 0.01 13.43
CA VAL A 609 13.93 -0.11 14.71
C VAL A 609 14.74 -0.86 15.77
N LEU A 610 15.58 -1.81 15.36
CA LEU A 610 16.50 -2.54 16.24
C LEU A 610 17.53 -1.65 16.96
N ASP A 611 17.81 -0.44 16.45
CA ASP A 611 18.77 0.51 17.07
C ASP A 611 18.14 1.36 18.19
N TYR A 612 16.86 1.16 18.52
CA TYR A 612 16.19 1.87 19.62
C TYR A 612 15.04 1.14 20.32
N MET A 613 14.51 0.04 19.77
CA MET A 613 13.26 -0.55 20.26
C MET A 613 13.29 -1.06 21.71
N HIS A 614 14.46 -1.46 22.21
CA HIS A 614 14.61 -1.95 23.59
C HIS A 614 14.72 -0.81 24.63
N ASP A 615 14.94 0.42 24.19
CA ASP A 615 14.89 1.62 25.03
C ASP A 615 13.46 2.23 25.05
N LEU A 616 12.53 1.73 24.23
CA LEU A 616 11.15 2.21 24.16
C LEU A 616 10.16 1.23 24.82
N PRO A 617 9.25 1.70 25.69
CA PRO A 617 8.19 0.85 26.24
C PRO A 617 7.04 0.61 25.24
N TRP A 618 6.87 1.50 24.25
CA TRP A 618 5.78 1.48 23.28
C TRP A 618 6.25 1.86 21.87
N ILE A 619 5.75 1.16 20.85
CA ILE A 619 5.92 1.50 19.43
C ILE A 619 4.56 1.41 18.74
N GLU A 620 4.29 2.32 17.80
CA GLU A 620 3.13 2.27 16.92
C GLU A 620 3.63 1.92 15.51
N PRO A 621 3.39 0.69 15.02
CA PRO A 621 3.60 0.34 13.61
C PRO A 621 2.31 0.47 12.79
N TRP A 622 2.19 1.51 11.97
CA TRP A 622 0.99 1.79 11.17
C TRP A 622 0.87 0.92 9.93
N GLY A 623 -0.38 0.56 9.60
CA GLY A 623 -0.75 -0.28 8.47
C GLY A 623 -0.55 -1.79 8.72
N PRO A 624 -0.80 -2.64 7.71
CA PRO A 624 -1.29 -2.30 6.37
C PRO A 624 -2.72 -1.73 6.38
N TYR A 625 -3.02 -0.79 5.48
CA TYR A 625 -4.35 -0.18 5.39
C TYR A 625 -5.16 -0.72 4.21
N PHE A 626 -6.42 -1.06 4.48
CA PHE A 626 -7.45 -1.43 3.50
C PHE A 626 -8.52 -0.34 3.47
N VAL A 627 -8.73 0.27 2.30
CA VAL A 627 -9.57 1.46 2.15
C VAL A 627 -10.38 1.40 0.85
N TYR A 628 -11.60 1.91 0.90
CA TYR A 628 -12.38 2.32 -0.25
C TYR A 628 -12.26 3.83 -0.44
N ARG A 629 -12.19 4.30 -1.69
CA ARG A 629 -12.33 5.71 -2.04
C ARG A 629 -13.65 5.93 -2.75
N TYR A 630 -14.62 6.58 -2.11
CA TYR A 630 -15.96 6.74 -2.71
C TYR A 630 -15.99 7.65 -3.95
N SER A 631 -14.89 8.36 -4.24
CA SER A 631 -14.67 9.04 -5.53
C SER A 631 -14.37 8.09 -6.70
N GLN A 632 -14.23 6.79 -6.45
CA GLN A 632 -13.82 5.75 -7.40
C GLN A 632 -14.80 4.58 -7.35
N VAL A 633 -14.73 3.67 -8.32
CA VAL A 633 -15.51 2.43 -8.28
C VAL A 633 -14.95 1.53 -7.17
N TYR A 634 -15.83 0.96 -6.33
CA TYR A 634 -15.41 0.00 -5.30
C TYR A 634 -14.86 -1.28 -5.92
N LYS A 635 -13.69 -1.72 -5.44
CA LYS A 635 -13.09 -2.98 -5.85
C LYS A 635 -13.00 -3.95 -4.68
N TYR A 636 -13.82 -4.99 -4.75
CA TYR A 636 -13.82 -6.09 -3.81
C TYR A 636 -12.65 -7.06 -4.05
N TYR A 637 -11.97 -7.46 -2.97
CA TYR A 637 -11.05 -8.60 -2.96
C TYR A 637 -11.37 -9.48 -1.74
N PRO A 638 -11.52 -10.81 -1.90
CA PRO A 638 -11.86 -11.69 -0.80
C PRO A 638 -10.71 -11.78 0.22
N ALA A 639 -11.06 -11.76 1.52
CA ALA A 639 -10.14 -11.93 2.64
C ALA A 639 -8.96 -10.93 2.72
N ASN A 640 -9.15 -9.68 2.26
CA ASN A 640 -8.14 -8.62 2.44
C ASN A 640 -7.70 -8.45 3.91
N HIS A 641 -8.63 -8.37 4.86
CA HIS A 641 -8.32 -8.16 6.28
C HIS A 641 -7.57 -9.33 6.95
N LEU A 642 -7.50 -10.51 6.31
CA LEU A 642 -6.63 -11.60 6.75
C LEU A 642 -5.15 -11.19 6.72
N ILE A 643 -4.78 -10.30 5.80
CA ILE A 643 -3.43 -9.73 5.70
C ILE A 643 -3.09 -8.96 6.98
N THR A 644 -4.04 -8.19 7.53
CA THR A 644 -3.87 -7.46 8.81
C THR A 644 -3.60 -8.43 9.96
N TYR A 645 -4.39 -9.50 10.10
CA TYR A 645 -4.20 -10.52 11.13
C TYR A 645 -2.84 -11.23 11.04
N LEU A 646 -2.40 -11.60 9.83
CA LEU A 646 -1.13 -12.29 9.62
C LEU A 646 0.07 -11.37 9.83
N ALA A 647 0.00 -10.12 9.35
CA ALA A 647 1.03 -9.11 9.59
C ALA A 647 1.14 -8.77 11.08
N ALA A 648 0.02 -8.66 11.80
CA ALA A 648 -0.02 -8.43 13.24
C ALA A 648 0.73 -9.52 14.04
N GLY A 649 0.56 -10.79 13.67
CA GLY A 649 1.32 -11.90 14.24
C GLY A 649 2.82 -11.79 13.94
N GLN A 650 3.18 -11.60 12.66
CA GLN A 650 4.57 -11.52 12.23
C GLN A 650 5.35 -10.34 12.85
N MET A 651 4.68 -9.21 13.15
CA MET A 651 5.29 -8.09 13.86
C MET A 651 5.53 -8.38 15.36
N LYS A 652 4.63 -9.11 16.03
CA LYS A 652 4.88 -9.57 17.43
C LYS A 652 5.95 -10.65 17.49
N ASP A 653 6.00 -11.53 16.49
CA ASP A 653 7.08 -12.50 16.31
C ASP A 653 8.42 -11.78 16.11
N PHE A 654 8.50 -10.79 15.21
CA PHE A 654 9.68 -9.96 15.02
C PHE A 654 10.12 -9.27 16.31
N ALA A 655 9.18 -8.68 17.07
CA ALA A 655 9.50 -8.03 18.33
C ALA A 655 10.07 -9.00 19.38
N ARG A 656 9.53 -10.23 19.44
CA ARG A 656 9.99 -11.30 20.33
C ARG A 656 11.35 -11.86 19.90
N GLU A 657 11.52 -12.20 18.62
CA GLU A 657 12.73 -12.80 18.05
C GLU A 657 13.97 -11.89 18.19
N ASN A 658 13.77 -10.57 18.17
CA ASN A 658 14.86 -9.60 18.29
C ASN A 658 15.09 -9.08 19.72
N THR A 659 14.32 -9.53 20.72
CA THR A 659 14.52 -9.14 22.14
C THR A 659 15.21 -10.27 22.91
N ALA A 660 16.43 -10.03 23.40
CA ALA A 660 17.14 -10.99 24.24
C ALA A 660 16.59 -11.03 25.68
N ALA A 661 16.84 -12.12 26.39
CA ALA A 661 16.43 -12.27 27.78
C ALA A 661 16.99 -11.13 28.66
N GLY A 662 16.10 -10.43 29.38
CA GLY A 662 16.44 -9.28 30.22
C GLY A 662 16.44 -7.91 29.51
N GLN A 663 16.26 -7.87 28.18
CA GLN A 663 15.94 -6.64 27.47
C GLN A 663 14.42 -6.35 27.52
N ASN A 664 14.05 -5.07 27.37
CA ASN A 664 12.65 -4.71 27.24
C ASN A 664 12.15 -5.07 25.83
N GLN A 665 11.01 -5.78 25.78
CA GLN A 665 10.23 -5.96 24.56
C GLN A 665 9.22 -4.81 24.49
N PRO A 666 9.21 -3.97 23.44
CA PRO A 666 8.22 -2.91 23.32
C PRO A 666 6.82 -3.49 23.18
N LYS A 667 5.86 -2.86 23.86
CA LYS A 667 4.42 -3.08 23.65
C LYS A 667 4.01 -2.39 22.36
N LEU A 668 3.03 -2.96 21.65
CA LEU A 668 2.60 -2.45 20.35
C LEU A 668 1.20 -1.83 20.44
N ILE A 669 1.03 -0.67 19.79
CA ILE A 669 -0.27 -0.05 19.52
C ILE A 669 -0.46 -0.11 18.00
N ALA A 670 -1.57 -0.64 17.53
CA ALA A 670 -1.89 -0.64 16.10
C ALA A 670 -2.65 0.63 15.68
N PHE A 671 -2.48 1.05 14.43
CA PHE A 671 -3.45 1.86 13.69
C PHE A 671 -4.20 1.01 12.63
N PRO A 672 -5.36 0.39 12.95
CA PRO A 672 -6.38 0.06 11.95
C PRO A 672 -6.94 1.34 11.27
N HIS A 673 -7.43 1.20 10.05
CA HIS A 673 -7.93 2.35 9.27
C HIS A 673 -9.26 2.90 9.83
N GLY A 674 -9.38 4.23 9.92
CA GLY A 674 -10.63 4.95 10.10
C GLY A 674 -11.02 5.74 8.85
N SER A 675 -10.63 7.02 8.76
CA SER A 675 -10.92 7.89 7.60
C SER A 675 -9.71 8.74 7.19
N GLN A 676 -9.23 8.58 5.94
CA GLN A 676 -8.03 9.25 5.43
C GLN A 676 -8.31 10.12 4.20
N GLY A 677 -7.48 11.15 3.98
CA GLY A 677 -7.68 12.11 2.89
C GLY A 677 -8.97 12.91 3.07
N ASN A 678 -9.73 13.06 1.98
CA ASN A 678 -11.09 13.62 1.96
C ASN A 678 -12.16 12.55 1.66
N ASP A 679 -11.78 11.36 1.22
CA ASP A 679 -12.68 10.36 0.63
C ASP A 679 -12.33 8.88 0.92
N TRP A 680 -11.30 8.58 1.73
CA TRP A 680 -10.89 7.20 2.02
C TRP A 680 -11.62 6.71 3.27
N ILE A 681 -12.41 5.66 3.11
CA ILE A 681 -13.28 5.08 4.14
C ILE A 681 -13.12 3.55 4.22
N THR A 682 -13.70 2.94 5.24
CA THR A 682 -13.75 1.47 5.42
C THR A 682 -15.09 1.08 6.05
N GLU A 683 -15.49 -0.18 5.97
CA GLU A 683 -16.74 -0.70 6.53
C GLU A 683 -16.70 -0.76 8.08
N PRO A 684 -17.81 -0.49 8.82
CA PRO A 684 -17.86 -0.56 10.29
C PRO A 684 -17.29 -1.86 10.87
N GLU A 685 -17.62 -2.97 10.23
CA GLU A 685 -17.28 -4.33 10.63
C GLU A 685 -15.82 -4.69 10.33
N ALA A 686 -15.24 -4.09 9.29
CA ALA A 686 -13.81 -4.25 8.99
C ALA A 686 -12.97 -3.66 10.12
N ILE A 687 -13.33 -2.47 10.61
CA ILE A 687 -12.65 -1.83 11.75
C ILE A 687 -12.70 -2.75 12.98
N ALA A 688 -13.87 -3.29 13.31
CA ALA A 688 -14.02 -4.20 14.45
C ALA A 688 -13.21 -5.51 14.28
N ASN A 689 -13.21 -6.07 13.08
CA ASN A 689 -12.45 -7.27 12.75
C ASN A 689 -10.94 -7.05 12.90
N GLU A 690 -10.40 -5.91 12.46
CA GLU A 690 -8.98 -5.59 12.57
C GLU A 690 -8.54 -5.37 14.02
N VAL A 691 -9.31 -4.62 14.82
CA VAL A 691 -9.01 -4.41 16.25
C VAL A 691 -8.94 -5.75 17.01
N LEU A 692 -9.91 -6.64 16.80
CA LEU A 692 -9.89 -7.98 17.40
C LEU A 692 -8.73 -8.84 16.87
N SER A 693 -8.35 -8.67 15.60
CA SER A 693 -7.20 -9.35 15.01
C SER A 693 -5.87 -8.94 15.67
N PHE A 694 -5.68 -7.65 15.98
CA PHE A 694 -4.51 -7.19 16.74
C PHE A 694 -4.53 -7.70 18.19
N PHE A 695 -5.68 -7.59 18.87
CA PHE A 695 -5.84 -8.10 20.24
C PHE A 695 -5.51 -9.59 20.36
N LEU A 696 -6.05 -10.44 19.47
CA LEU A 696 -5.80 -11.89 19.49
C LEU A 696 -4.35 -12.29 19.15
N GLN A 697 -3.59 -11.41 18.50
CA GLN A 697 -2.13 -11.57 18.33
C GLN A 697 -1.33 -11.02 19.54
N GLY A 698 -2.00 -10.66 20.64
CA GLY A 698 -1.39 -10.20 21.88
C GLY A 698 -0.89 -8.75 21.83
N TRP A 699 -1.45 -7.90 20.96
CA TRP A 699 -1.13 -6.48 20.94
C TRP A 699 -1.77 -5.75 22.11
N GLU A 700 -1.05 -4.78 22.66
CA GLU A 700 -1.42 -4.06 23.87
C GLU A 700 -2.32 -2.83 23.61
N GLY A 701 -2.60 -2.50 22.35
CA GLY A 701 -3.59 -1.50 21.97
C GLY A 701 -3.88 -1.44 20.47
N ALA A 702 -4.99 -0.79 20.11
CA ALA A 702 -5.35 -0.43 18.75
C ALA A 702 -6.17 0.87 18.75
N PHE A 703 -5.73 1.86 17.97
CA PHE A 703 -6.35 3.18 17.85
C PHE A 703 -6.95 3.30 16.45
N SER A 704 -8.18 3.78 16.32
CA SER A 704 -8.78 3.97 14.99
C SER A 704 -8.18 5.21 14.31
N TYR A 705 -7.48 5.04 13.19
CA TYR A 705 -6.75 6.13 12.53
C TYR A 705 -7.70 7.16 11.91
N TYR A 706 -7.68 8.39 12.43
CA TYR A 706 -8.61 9.48 12.09
C TYR A 706 -10.09 9.06 12.10
N PHE A 707 -10.65 8.92 13.30
CA PHE A 707 -12.00 8.41 13.53
C PHE A 707 -12.74 9.29 14.56
N PRO A 708 -14.05 9.56 14.39
CA PRO A 708 -14.94 9.07 13.34
C PRO A 708 -14.96 9.92 12.05
N ARG A 709 -14.59 11.21 12.11
CA ARG A 709 -14.78 12.18 11.00
C ARG A 709 -16.15 12.01 10.29
N GLY A 710 -17.24 12.28 11.00
CA GLY A 710 -18.60 12.13 10.47
C GLY A 710 -19.15 10.70 10.39
N TYR A 711 -18.37 9.64 10.68
CA TYR A 711 -18.95 8.30 10.85
C TYR A 711 -20.02 8.26 11.94
N ASP A 712 -21.13 7.63 11.59
CA ASP A 712 -22.35 7.56 12.40
C ASP A 712 -22.30 6.43 13.44
N TYR A 713 -23.40 6.22 14.16
CA TYR A 713 -23.42 5.28 15.28
C TYR A 713 -23.24 3.81 14.91
N ARG A 714 -23.35 3.41 13.62
CA ARG A 714 -23.03 2.03 13.20
C ARG A 714 -21.57 1.69 13.53
N TYR A 715 -20.66 2.56 13.13
CA TYR A 715 -19.22 2.46 13.40
C TYR A 715 -18.90 2.46 14.90
N TRP A 716 -19.52 3.36 15.66
CA TRP A 716 -19.34 3.41 17.11
C TRP A 716 -19.90 2.18 17.83
N SER A 717 -21.01 1.62 17.35
CA SER A 717 -21.62 0.42 17.94
C SER A 717 -20.74 -0.81 17.75
N GLU A 718 -20.13 -1.00 16.57
CA GLU A 718 -19.18 -2.08 16.31
C GLU A 718 -17.93 -1.96 17.19
N TRP A 719 -17.36 -0.75 17.32
CA TRP A 719 -16.21 -0.56 18.22
C TRP A 719 -16.57 -0.77 19.70
N ALA A 720 -17.77 -0.35 20.14
CA ALA A 720 -18.25 -0.56 21.50
C ALA A 720 -18.46 -2.05 21.83
N LYS A 721 -18.99 -2.84 20.88
CA LYS A 721 -19.05 -4.31 20.99
C LYS A 721 -17.66 -4.90 21.18
N VAL A 722 -16.68 -4.46 20.39
CA VAL A 722 -15.27 -4.92 20.49
C VAL A 722 -14.66 -4.61 21.85
N ASN A 723 -14.83 -3.39 22.39
CA ASN A 723 -14.34 -3.05 23.73
C ASN A 723 -14.87 -4.01 24.81
N THR A 724 -16.16 -4.37 24.72
CA THR A 724 -16.78 -5.35 25.65
C THR A 724 -16.21 -6.76 25.48
N ILE A 725 -16.00 -7.21 24.24
CA ILE A 725 -15.36 -8.51 23.96
C ILE A 725 -13.95 -8.54 24.55
N ILE A 726 -13.15 -7.49 24.35
CA ILE A 726 -11.78 -7.40 24.87
C ILE A 726 -11.77 -7.37 26.41
N ALA A 727 -12.60 -6.53 27.03
CA ALA A 727 -12.68 -6.38 28.49
C ALA A 727 -12.99 -7.70 29.22
N ARG A 728 -13.77 -8.59 28.59
CA ARG A 728 -14.16 -9.90 29.14
C ARG A 728 -13.14 -11.02 28.88
N HIS A 729 -12.13 -10.80 28.05
CA HIS A 729 -11.19 -11.84 27.60
C HIS A 729 -9.70 -11.45 27.65
N GLU A 730 -9.36 -10.25 28.14
CA GLU A 730 -7.96 -9.81 28.26
C GLU A 730 -7.13 -10.65 29.25
N ASP A 731 -7.76 -11.34 30.19
CA ASP A 731 -7.11 -12.33 31.06
C ASP A 731 -6.61 -13.54 30.25
N PHE A 732 -7.45 -14.09 29.36
CA PHE A 732 -7.06 -15.21 28.49
C PHE A 732 -5.91 -14.86 27.54
N VAL A 733 -5.95 -13.69 26.91
CA VAL A 733 -4.96 -13.29 25.90
C VAL A 733 -3.60 -12.97 26.51
N TYR A 734 -3.56 -12.33 27.68
CA TYR A 734 -2.30 -11.88 28.28
C TYR A 734 -1.73 -12.79 29.37
N ASP A 735 -2.56 -13.55 30.08
CA ASP A 735 -2.11 -14.45 31.17
C ASP A 735 -2.35 -15.93 30.87
N GLY A 736 -3.21 -16.24 29.88
CA GLY A 736 -3.47 -17.60 29.42
C GLY A 736 -2.32 -18.20 28.62
N GLN A 737 -2.24 -19.53 28.60
CA GLN A 737 -1.28 -20.27 27.79
C GLN A 737 -1.87 -20.57 26.41
N PRO A 738 -1.12 -20.42 25.30
CA PRO A 738 -1.56 -20.86 23.98
C PRO A 738 -1.98 -22.33 24.00
N SER A 739 -3.14 -22.62 23.41
CA SER A 739 -3.74 -23.96 23.36
C SER A 739 -4.22 -24.32 21.94
N ASP A 740 -3.70 -23.61 20.93
CA ASP A 740 -4.03 -23.77 19.51
C ASP A 740 -3.96 -25.24 19.05
N SER A 741 -3.03 -26.04 19.58
CA SER A 741 -2.88 -27.47 19.25
C SER A 741 -3.95 -28.41 19.81
N GLN A 742 -4.74 -27.96 20.80
CA GLN A 742 -5.84 -28.73 21.39
C GLN A 742 -7.16 -28.51 20.63
N VAL A 743 -7.19 -27.55 19.71
CA VAL A 743 -8.40 -27.11 19.00
C VAL A 743 -8.36 -27.54 17.55
N GLU A 744 -9.50 -27.97 17.03
CA GLU A 744 -9.69 -28.23 15.61
C GLU A 744 -11.02 -27.59 15.19
N VAL A 745 -10.98 -26.72 14.17
CA VAL A 745 -12.16 -26.12 13.56
C VAL A 745 -12.32 -26.68 12.16
N GLN A 746 -13.37 -27.49 11.97
CA GLN A 746 -13.68 -28.13 10.71
C GLN A 746 -14.86 -27.42 10.04
N PRO A 747 -14.70 -26.75 8.89
CA PRO A 747 -15.83 -26.14 8.19
C PRO A 747 -16.84 -27.21 7.76
N LEU A 748 -18.12 -26.88 7.91
CA LEU A 748 -19.27 -27.71 7.51
C LEU A 748 -20.09 -27.05 6.37
N THR A 749 -19.79 -25.80 6.06
CA THR A 749 -20.18 -25.12 4.81
C THR A 749 -18.96 -24.98 3.89
N PRO A 750 -19.16 -24.83 2.57
CA PRO A 750 -18.06 -24.53 1.65
C PRO A 750 -17.27 -23.29 2.08
N LEU A 751 -15.97 -23.29 1.78
CA LEU A 751 -15.07 -22.15 1.92
C LEU A 751 -14.51 -21.74 0.56
N LEU A 752 -13.90 -20.57 0.50
CA LEU A 752 -13.13 -20.13 -0.67
C LEU A 752 -11.84 -20.95 -0.78
N GLU A 753 -11.73 -21.77 -1.82
CA GLU A 753 -10.58 -22.65 -2.07
C GLU A 753 -9.36 -21.89 -2.60
N ASN A 754 -9.57 -20.82 -3.37
CA ASN A 754 -8.52 -20.01 -3.98
C ASN A 754 -8.78 -18.52 -3.72
N LEU A 755 -7.76 -17.80 -3.25
CA LEU A 755 -7.83 -16.38 -2.92
C LEU A 755 -6.98 -15.57 -3.90
N TYR A 756 -7.59 -14.58 -4.55
CA TYR A 756 -6.89 -13.63 -5.41
C TYR A 756 -6.59 -12.35 -4.63
N TYR A 757 -5.31 -12.13 -4.32
CA TYR A 757 -4.81 -10.92 -3.70
C TYR A 757 -4.28 -9.92 -4.74
N PRO A 758 -4.39 -8.61 -4.50
CA PRO A 758 -3.87 -7.60 -5.43
C PRO A 758 -2.35 -7.76 -5.67
N PRO A 759 -1.88 -7.93 -6.93
CA PRO A 759 -0.46 -8.11 -7.25
C PRO A 759 0.37 -6.83 -7.08
N VAL A 760 -0.29 -5.67 -6.99
CA VAL A 760 0.24 -4.33 -6.75
C VAL A 760 -0.76 -3.60 -5.84
N TRP A 761 -0.28 -2.85 -4.84
CA TRP A 761 -1.12 -2.02 -3.97
C TRP A 761 -0.66 -0.55 -4.01
N ALA A 762 -1.38 0.35 -3.34
CA ALA A 762 -1.01 1.76 -3.24
C ALA A 762 0.38 1.96 -2.59
N GLU A 763 0.83 0.99 -1.78
CA GLU A 763 2.17 0.91 -1.16
C GLU A 763 3.22 0.16 -2.04
N GLY A 764 3.05 0.11 -3.35
CA GLY A 764 3.98 -0.56 -4.28
C GLY A 764 3.72 -2.07 -4.44
N GLU A 765 4.67 -2.91 -4.06
CA GLU A 765 4.56 -4.37 -4.23
C GLU A 765 3.34 -4.96 -3.51
N GLY A 766 2.70 -5.95 -4.14
CA GLY A 766 1.53 -6.66 -3.61
C GLY A 766 1.82 -7.52 -2.38
N PHE A 767 0.77 -7.83 -1.62
CA PHE A 767 0.90 -8.38 -0.27
C PHE A 767 1.50 -9.80 -0.18
N ILE A 768 1.42 -10.62 -1.24
CA ILE A 768 2.01 -11.97 -1.26
C ILE A 768 3.53 -11.94 -1.03
N GLY A 769 4.22 -10.89 -1.50
CA GLY A 769 5.66 -10.71 -1.24
C GLY A 769 5.96 -10.13 0.14
N LYS A 770 5.06 -9.31 0.69
CA LYS A 770 5.22 -8.62 1.98
C LYS A 770 4.83 -9.48 3.19
N VAL A 771 3.90 -10.43 3.02
CA VAL A 771 3.41 -11.34 4.06
C VAL A 771 3.70 -12.80 3.63
N PRO A 772 4.88 -13.34 3.99
CA PRO A 772 5.24 -14.73 3.71
C PRO A 772 4.16 -15.72 4.16
N GLY A 773 3.84 -16.67 3.29
CA GLY A 773 2.86 -17.72 3.56
C GLY A 773 1.40 -17.35 3.33
N LEU A 774 1.06 -16.09 2.98
CA LEU A 774 -0.32 -15.63 2.74
C LEU A 774 -1.12 -16.55 1.80
N HIS A 775 -0.51 -17.00 0.69
CA HIS A 775 -1.14 -17.89 -0.30
C HIS A 775 -1.45 -19.32 0.22
N LYS A 776 -1.05 -19.67 1.45
CA LYS A 776 -1.34 -20.96 2.09
C LYS A 776 -2.41 -20.87 3.18
N GLN A 777 -2.95 -19.66 3.42
CA GLN A 777 -3.87 -19.41 4.52
C GLN A 777 -5.33 -19.51 4.05
N GLY A 778 -6.15 -20.21 4.84
CA GLY A 778 -7.60 -20.22 4.65
C GLY A 778 -8.26 -18.96 5.21
N ILE A 779 -9.47 -18.67 4.74
CA ILE A 779 -10.31 -17.55 5.24
C ILE A 779 -10.79 -17.73 6.68
N LEU A 780 -10.72 -18.97 7.21
CA LEU A 780 -11.12 -19.32 8.56
C LEU A 780 -9.86 -19.49 9.39
N GLN A 781 -9.71 -18.66 10.43
CA GLN A 781 -8.56 -18.64 11.33
C GLN A 781 -9.00 -18.96 12.76
N THR A 782 -8.08 -19.46 13.57
CA THR A 782 -8.36 -19.83 14.97
C THR A 782 -7.26 -19.35 15.90
N LYS A 783 -7.64 -18.89 17.09
CA LYS A 783 -6.71 -18.61 18.18
C LYS A 783 -7.28 -19.10 19.52
N ALA A 784 -6.53 -19.91 20.25
CA ALA A 784 -7.01 -20.54 21.47
C ALA A 784 -6.07 -20.35 22.68
N PHE A 785 -6.65 -20.08 23.83
CA PHE A 785 -5.97 -19.82 25.10
C PHE A 785 -6.59 -20.63 26.23
N ARG A 786 -5.74 -21.24 27.08
CA ARG A 786 -6.15 -21.89 28.32
C ARG A 786 -5.77 -21.01 29.50
N LEU A 787 -6.74 -20.70 30.36
CA LEU A 787 -6.53 -19.98 31.61
C LEU A 787 -7.10 -20.83 32.76
N GLN A 788 -6.19 -21.48 33.50
CA GLN A 788 -6.49 -22.45 34.56
C GLN A 788 -7.29 -23.66 34.02
N ASP A 789 -8.58 -23.77 34.35
CA ASP A 789 -9.54 -24.78 33.90
C ASP A 789 -10.53 -24.25 32.84
N ARG A 790 -10.45 -22.96 32.50
CA ARG A 790 -11.22 -22.30 31.44
C ARG A 790 -10.43 -22.26 30.13
N TYR A 791 -11.15 -22.22 29.02
CA TYR A 791 -10.57 -22.09 27.68
C TYR A 791 -11.31 -21.01 26.91
N LEU A 792 -10.57 -20.24 26.10
CA LEU A 792 -11.10 -19.36 25.06
C LEU A 792 -10.68 -19.94 23.71
N VAL A 793 -11.63 -20.07 22.79
CA VAL A 793 -11.38 -20.32 21.36
C VAL A 793 -12.00 -19.18 20.56
N ALA A 794 -11.17 -18.38 19.93
CA ALA A 794 -11.58 -17.38 18.96
C ALA A 794 -11.52 -17.95 17.53
N VAL A 795 -12.58 -17.79 16.75
CA VAL A 795 -12.71 -18.25 15.37
C VAL A 795 -13.02 -17.07 14.46
N GLY A 796 -12.10 -16.73 13.55
CA GLY A 796 -12.18 -15.58 12.67
C GLY A 796 -12.56 -15.98 11.25
N ASN A 797 -13.69 -15.49 10.76
CA ASN A 797 -14.10 -15.61 9.37
C ASN A 797 -13.77 -14.30 8.63
N PHE A 798 -12.79 -14.36 7.73
CA PHE A 798 -12.32 -13.22 6.93
C PHE A 798 -13.07 -13.05 5.59
N TRP A 799 -14.10 -13.85 5.33
CA TRP A 799 -14.96 -13.65 4.16
C TRP A 799 -16.07 -12.63 4.45
N GLN A 800 -16.07 -11.52 3.70
CA GLN A 800 -17.03 -10.42 3.87
C GLN A 800 -18.44 -10.72 3.33
N ARG A 801 -18.59 -11.70 2.43
CA ARG A 801 -19.84 -11.96 1.69
C ARG A 801 -20.55 -13.26 2.09
N GLY A 802 -20.04 -14.00 3.08
CA GLY A 802 -20.69 -15.22 3.56
C GLY A 802 -20.16 -15.70 4.91
N GLU A 803 -21.09 -16.26 5.68
CA GLU A 803 -20.81 -16.88 6.98
C GLU A 803 -20.28 -18.31 6.85
N VAL A 804 -19.73 -18.83 7.94
CA VAL A 804 -19.23 -20.20 8.00
C VAL A 804 -19.87 -20.92 9.18
N PHE A 805 -20.53 -22.06 8.90
CA PHE A 805 -20.86 -23.04 9.93
C PHE A 805 -19.72 -24.05 10.03
N PHE A 806 -19.33 -24.39 11.25
CA PHE A 806 -18.19 -25.26 11.52
C PHE A 806 -18.42 -26.16 12.73
N ARG A 807 -17.69 -27.27 12.76
CA ARG A 807 -17.55 -28.11 13.95
C ARG A 807 -16.32 -27.67 14.74
N LEU A 808 -16.53 -27.22 15.97
CA LEU A 808 -15.47 -26.97 16.94
C LEU A 808 -15.20 -28.26 17.73
N LYS A 809 -13.96 -28.77 17.67
CA LYS A 809 -13.47 -29.83 18.55
C LYS A 809 -12.44 -29.25 19.52
N VAL A 810 -12.51 -29.67 20.78
CA VAL A 810 -11.52 -29.36 21.82
C VAL A 810 -11.09 -30.67 22.46
N LYS A 811 -9.81 -31.02 22.30
CA LYS A 811 -9.19 -32.28 22.70
C LYS A 811 -8.49 -32.13 24.06
N ASP A 812 -8.08 -33.25 24.63
CA ASP A 812 -7.29 -33.32 25.87
C ASP A 812 -7.92 -32.66 27.11
N LEU A 813 -9.26 -32.51 27.09
CA LEU A 813 -10.03 -32.02 28.23
C LEU A 813 -10.19 -33.11 29.32
N PRO A 814 -10.13 -32.75 30.62
CA PRO A 814 -10.50 -33.62 31.74
C PRO A 814 -11.85 -34.34 31.56
N GLN A 815 -11.82 -35.68 31.58
CA GLN A 815 -12.96 -36.52 31.18
C GLN A 815 -14.10 -36.58 32.19
N ASP A 816 -13.81 -36.29 33.45
CA ASP A 816 -14.76 -36.22 34.57
C ASP A 816 -15.47 -34.85 34.66
N VAL A 817 -15.06 -33.86 33.86
CA VAL A 817 -15.59 -32.50 33.87
C VAL A 817 -16.59 -32.29 32.72
N ARG A 818 -17.75 -31.72 33.04
CA ARG A 818 -18.63 -31.08 32.05
C ARG A 818 -18.27 -29.60 31.92
N TYR A 819 -18.35 -29.07 30.72
CA TYR A 819 -18.03 -27.67 30.37
C TYR A 819 -19.27 -26.96 29.84
N SER A 820 -19.60 -25.81 30.41
CA SER A 820 -20.53 -24.84 29.81
C SER A 820 -19.81 -24.14 28.66
N VAL A 821 -20.47 -23.99 27.52
CA VAL A 821 -19.95 -23.31 26.33
C VAL A 821 -20.76 -22.04 26.10
N THR A 822 -20.09 -20.89 26.03
CA THR A 822 -20.77 -19.59 25.84
C THR A 822 -20.07 -18.75 24.78
N THR A 823 -20.83 -17.97 24.02
CA THR A 823 -20.33 -16.87 23.19
C THR A 823 -20.70 -15.53 23.84
N PRO A 824 -20.21 -14.37 23.36
CA PRO A 824 -20.66 -13.06 23.84
C PRO A 824 -22.18 -12.84 23.79
N ALA A 825 -22.91 -13.60 22.96
CA ALA A 825 -24.33 -13.42 22.70
C ALA A 825 -25.22 -14.63 23.09
N ALA A 826 -24.66 -15.79 23.46
CA ALA A 826 -25.44 -17.01 23.70
C ALA A 826 -24.80 -17.99 24.71
N ASP A 827 -25.65 -18.69 25.47
CA ASP A 827 -25.30 -19.95 26.15
C ASP A 827 -25.56 -21.11 25.17
N CYS A 828 -24.52 -21.84 24.78
CA CYS A 828 -24.61 -22.93 23.81
C CYS A 828 -24.85 -24.30 24.48
N GLY A 829 -25.02 -24.34 25.81
CA GLY A 829 -25.25 -25.54 26.60
C GLY A 829 -24.00 -26.10 27.29
N ALA A 830 -24.17 -27.23 27.98
CA ALA A 830 -23.12 -27.87 28.75
C ALA A 830 -22.82 -29.28 28.24
N PHE A 831 -21.55 -29.54 27.89
CA PHE A 831 -21.07 -30.75 27.21
C PHE A 831 -20.03 -31.48 28.05
N THR A 832 -19.89 -32.78 27.87
CA THR A 832 -18.76 -33.58 28.37
C THR A 832 -17.50 -33.33 27.53
N ALA A 833 -16.33 -33.64 28.09
CA ALA A 833 -15.08 -33.64 27.32
C ALA A 833 -15.11 -34.56 26.09
N ALA A 834 -15.84 -35.68 26.13
CA ALA A 834 -16.02 -36.57 25.00
C ALA A 834 -16.85 -35.93 23.87
N GLU A 835 -17.98 -35.30 24.20
CA GLU A 835 -18.81 -34.54 23.24
C GLU A 835 -18.03 -33.38 22.61
N LEU A 836 -17.17 -32.69 23.38
CA LEU A 836 -16.31 -31.63 22.85
C LEU A 836 -15.15 -32.15 22.00
N ALA A 837 -14.63 -33.35 22.26
CA ALA A 837 -13.61 -33.97 21.42
C ALA A 837 -14.18 -34.49 20.07
N GLU A 838 -15.43 -34.99 20.06
CA GLU A 838 -16.15 -35.32 18.82
C GLU A 838 -16.56 -34.05 18.04
N GLY A 839 -16.97 -33.02 18.78
CA GLY A 839 -17.12 -31.64 18.35
C GLY A 839 -18.56 -31.16 18.18
N ILE A 840 -18.78 -29.89 18.51
CA ILE A 840 -20.07 -29.19 18.48
C ILE A 840 -20.18 -28.28 17.25
N LEU A 841 -21.40 -28.12 16.73
CA LEU A 841 -21.72 -27.14 15.68
C LEU A 841 -21.73 -25.73 16.26
N LEU A 842 -21.11 -24.78 15.56
CA LEU A 842 -21.12 -23.35 15.79
C LEU A 842 -21.11 -22.59 14.44
N GLN A 843 -21.28 -21.27 14.49
CA GLN A 843 -21.31 -20.38 13.33
C GLN A 843 -20.44 -19.14 13.59
N ALA A 844 -19.74 -18.67 12.55
CA ALA A 844 -19.07 -17.39 12.52
C ALA A 844 -19.58 -16.57 11.33
N GLY A 845 -20.21 -15.42 11.63
CA GLY A 845 -20.73 -14.49 10.63
C GLY A 845 -19.65 -13.98 9.66
N ALA A 846 -20.10 -13.45 8.51
CA ALA A 846 -19.22 -12.87 7.51
C ALA A 846 -18.46 -11.65 8.08
N LEU A 847 -17.14 -11.61 7.92
CA LEU A 847 -16.22 -10.62 8.51
C LEU A 847 -16.41 -10.48 10.03
N ARG A 848 -16.30 -11.58 10.79
CA ARG A 848 -16.45 -11.62 12.25
C ARG A 848 -15.40 -12.49 12.93
N TRP A 849 -15.15 -12.17 14.21
CA TRP A 849 -14.51 -13.07 15.17
C TRP A 849 -15.56 -13.57 16.16
N LEU A 850 -15.82 -14.88 16.19
CA LEU A 850 -16.59 -15.54 17.24
C LEU A 850 -15.66 -15.87 18.41
N PHE A 851 -15.98 -15.40 19.61
CA PHE A 851 -15.31 -15.80 20.85
C PHE A 851 -16.14 -16.91 21.51
N VAL A 852 -15.51 -18.03 21.86
CA VAL A 852 -16.15 -19.20 22.48
C VAL A 852 -15.42 -19.53 23.77
N THR A 853 -16.10 -19.41 24.89
CA THR A 853 -15.53 -19.67 26.22
C THR A 853 -16.08 -20.98 26.78
N LEU A 854 -15.18 -21.85 27.23
CA LEU A 854 -15.48 -23.10 27.93
C LEU A 854 -15.14 -22.90 29.41
N SER A 855 -16.04 -23.31 30.31
CA SER A 855 -15.81 -23.25 31.77
C SER A 855 -16.51 -24.41 32.50
N PRO A 856 -15.94 -24.96 33.58
CA PRO A 856 -16.56 -26.09 34.28
C PRO A 856 -18.00 -25.83 34.75
N ALA A 857 -18.89 -26.78 34.42
CA ALA A 857 -20.34 -26.69 34.56
C ALA A 857 -20.83 -26.89 36.00
N ALA A 858 -20.39 -26.01 36.90
CA ALA A 858 -20.90 -25.86 38.26
C ALA A 858 -20.70 -24.45 38.84
N GLN A 859 -19.71 -23.67 38.37
CA GLN A 859 -19.31 -22.43 39.05
C GLN A 859 -19.95 -21.14 38.54
N ASN A 860 -20.36 -21.07 37.27
CA ASN A 860 -21.12 -19.93 36.73
C ASN A 860 -22.01 -20.37 35.56
N ARG A 861 -23.33 -20.37 35.74
CA ARG A 861 -24.25 -20.19 34.60
C ARG A 861 -24.17 -18.72 34.20
N ALA A 862 -24.02 -18.43 32.90
CA ALA A 862 -24.06 -17.06 32.39
C ALA A 862 -25.49 -16.50 32.50
N ALA A 863 -25.80 -15.92 33.66
CA ALA A 863 -27.13 -15.38 33.96
C ALA A 863 -27.49 -14.27 32.96
N GLY A 864 -28.54 -14.50 32.15
CA GLY A 864 -29.07 -13.52 31.20
C GLY A 864 -28.72 -13.74 29.73
N LEU A 865 -27.85 -14.71 29.37
CA LEU A 865 -27.67 -15.09 27.97
C LEU A 865 -28.83 -15.99 27.47
N PRO A 866 -29.27 -15.84 26.21
CA PRO A 866 -30.23 -16.76 25.60
C PRO A 866 -29.59 -18.13 25.32
N GLY A 867 -30.31 -19.21 25.62
CA GLY A 867 -29.83 -20.58 25.43
C GLY A 867 -30.09 -21.11 24.02
N VAL A 868 -29.04 -21.35 23.24
CA VAL A 868 -29.08 -21.91 21.87
C VAL A 868 -28.75 -23.40 21.90
N SER A 869 -29.59 -24.25 21.31
CA SER A 869 -29.31 -25.68 21.20
C SER A 869 -28.54 -26.05 19.92
N GLN A 870 -27.91 -27.22 19.91
CA GLN A 870 -27.31 -27.78 18.69
C GLN A 870 -28.34 -28.04 17.57
N GLN A 871 -29.60 -28.32 17.91
CA GLN A 871 -30.68 -28.47 16.91
C GLN A 871 -31.07 -27.12 16.29
N ASP A 872 -31.02 -26.03 17.06
CA ASP A 872 -31.25 -24.68 16.53
C ASP A 872 -30.18 -24.28 15.52
N LEU A 873 -28.92 -24.58 15.82
CA LEU A 873 -27.81 -24.32 14.90
C LEU A 873 -27.87 -25.21 13.65
N GLN A 874 -28.28 -26.48 13.76
CA GLN A 874 -28.50 -27.35 12.60
C GLN A 874 -29.62 -26.83 11.69
N ARG A 875 -30.71 -26.34 12.27
CA ARG A 875 -31.80 -25.67 11.55
C ARG A 875 -31.32 -24.41 10.85
N LEU A 876 -30.57 -23.55 11.55
CA LEU A 876 -30.01 -22.31 10.99
C LEU A 876 -29.02 -22.59 9.85
N GLN A 877 -28.18 -23.64 9.99
CA GLN A 877 -27.28 -24.09 8.93
C GLN A 877 -28.07 -24.52 7.69
N ALA A 878 -29.11 -25.35 7.86
CA ALA A 878 -29.93 -25.83 6.74
C ALA A 878 -30.68 -24.69 6.03
N GLU A 879 -31.12 -23.67 6.78
CA GLU A 879 -31.78 -22.47 6.25
C GLU A 879 -30.82 -21.59 5.44
N ARG A 880 -29.59 -21.36 5.93
CA ARG A 880 -28.64 -20.42 5.31
C ARG A 880 -27.68 -21.05 4.29
N LEU A 881 -27.48 -22.37 4.30
CA LEU A 881 -26.58 -23.09 3.38
C LEU A 881 -26.80 -22.76 1.88
N PRO A 882 -28.03 -22.60 1.34
CA PRO A 882 -28.23 -22.22 -0.06
C PRO A 882 -27.63 -20.85 -0.42
N LEU A 883 -27.69 -19.88 0.48
CA LEU A 883 -27.11 -18.54 0.28
C LEU A 883 -25.58 -18.60 0.29
N ILE A 884 -25.01 -19.39 1.21
CA ILE A 884 -23.55 -19.60 1.32
C ILE A 884 -23.01 -20.29 0.05
N LEU A 885 -23.75 -21.28 -0.48
CA LEU A 885 -23.43 -21.96 -1.74
C LEU A 885 -23.42 -20.99 -2.93
N ALA A 886 -24.46 -20.15 -3.06
CA ALA A 886 -24.55 -19.15 -4.13
C ALA A 886 -23.37 -18.16 -4.06
N ALA A 887 -23.09 -17.61 -2.88
CA ALA A 887 -21.98 -16.68 -2.68
C ALA A 887 -20.61 -17.33 -2.99
N CYS A 888 -20.39 -18.61 -2.65
CA CYS A 888 -19.18 -19.33 -3.05
C CYS A 888 -19.05 -19.52 -4.57
N GLN A 889 -20.17 -19.76 -5.27
CA GLN A 889 -20.17 -19.89 -6.74
C GLN A 889 -19.82 -18.56 -7.42
N ASP A 890 -20.35 -17.44 -6.92
CA ASP A 890 -20.02 -16.10 -7.42
C ASP A 890 -18.53 -15.75 -7.22
N GLU A 891 -17.96 -16.09 -6.05
CA GLU A 891 -16.53 -15.91 -5.79
C GLU A 891 -15.67 -16.78 -6.74
N LYS A 892 -16.05 -18.05 -6.95
CA LYS A 892 -15.36 -18.95 -7.88
C LYS A 892 -15.39 -18.41 -9.31
N ALA A 893 -16.56 -17.98 -9.80
CA ALA A 893 -16.70 -17.38 -11.13
C ALA A 893 -15.96 -16.05 -11.28
N ARG A 894 -15.71 -15.31 -10.19
CA ARG A 894 -14.82 -14.14 -10.18
C ARG A 894 -13.35 -14.53 -10.26
N TYR A 895 -12.92 -15.52 -9.47
CA TYR A 895 -11.55 -16.03 -9.49
C TYR A 895 -11.15 -16.61 -10.84
N GLU A 896 -12.00 -17.46 -11.43
CA GLU A 896 -11.73 -18.10 -12.73
C GLU A 896 -11.58 -17.07 -13.86
N ARG A 897 -12.38 -15.99 -13.86
CA ARG A 897 -12.23 -14.87 -14.80
C ARG A 897 -10.88 -14.15 -14.64
N TYR A 898 -10.42 -13.89 -13.42
CA TYR A 898 -9.11 -13.28 -13.20
C TYR A 898 -7.95 -14.19 -13.63
N MET A 899 -8.01 -15.49 -13.32
CA MET A 899 -6.95 -16.44 -13.70
C MET A 899 -6.87 -16.67 -15.22
N ALA A 900 -8.00 -16.66 -15.93
CA ALA A 900 -8.02 -16.76 -17.39
C ALA A 900 -7.26 -15.59 -18.06
N LEU A 901 -7.35 -14.39 -17.48
CA LEU A 901 -6.63 -13.21 -17.96
C LEU A 901 -5.12 -13.29 -17.67
N GLU A 902 -4.70 -13.82 -16.52
CA GLU A 902 -3.26 -14.01 -16.23
C GLU A 902 -2.62 -15.14 -17.07
N ALA A 903 -3.34 -16.25 -17.29
CA ALA A 903 -2.84 -17.42 -18.00
C ALA A 903 -2.55 -17.16 -19.48
N ALA A 904 -3.21 -16.16 -20.09
CA ALA A 904 -2.97 -15.76 -21.49
C ALA A 904 -1.55 -15.20 -21.76
N GLU A 905 -0.73 -14.98 -20.73
CA GLU A 905 0.48 -14.15 -20.81
C GLU A 905 1.77 -14.80 -20.28
N ASN A 906 1.64 -15.88 -19.52
CA ASN A 906 2.75 -16.65 -18.97
C ASN A 906 2.56 -18.13 -19.30
N PRO A 907 3.37 -18.69 -20.21
CA PRO A 907 3.20 -20.07 -20.64
C PRO A 907 3.64 -21.07 -19.56
N VAL A 908 2.91 -22.19 -19.47
CA VAL A 908 3.19 -23.31 -18.54
C VAL A 908 3.86 -24.46 -19.29
N ASN A 909 4.89 -25.05 -18.69
CA ASN A 909 5.63 -26.20 -19.25
C ASN A 909 5.11 -27.53 -18.70
N ASP A 910 4.95 -28.54 -19.57
CA ASP A 910 4.79 -29.93 -19.14
C ASP A 910 6.15 -30.64 -19.04
N PHE A 911 6.87 -30.39 -17.94
CA PHE A 911 8.15 -31.05 -17.67
C PHE A 911 8.05 -32.58 -17.59
N LYS A 912 6.87 -33.15 -17.27
CA LYS A 912 6.68 -34.62 -17.16
C LYS A 912 6.70 -35.30 -18.53
N SER A 913 6.44 -34.57 -19.62
CA SER A 913 6.53 -35.08 -20.99
C SER A 913 7.97 -35.25 -21.49
N ILE A 914 8.93 -34.56 -20.87
CA ILE A 914 10.33 -34.53 -21.31
C ILE A 914 11.04 -35.79 -20.83
N LYS A 915 11.57 -36.58 -21.78
CA LYS A 915 12.28 -37.83 -21.48
C LYS A 915 13.77 -37.57 -21.23
N PRO A 916 14.40 -38.29 -20.29
CA PRO A 916 15.85 -38.29 -20.14
C PRO A 916 16.58 -38.62 -21.46
N MET A 917 17.73 -38.01 -21.68
CA MET A 917 18.50 -38.17 -22.92
C MET A 917 20.00 -38.16 -22.64
N GLU A 918 20.76 -38.94 -23.42
CA GLU A 918 22.23 -38.91 -23.38
C GLU A 918 22.80 -38.89 -24.80
N ASN A 919 23.86 -38.10 -25.00
CA ASN A 919 24.66 -38.09 -26.23
C ASN A 919 26.07 -37.54 -25.98
N ALA A 920 27.08 -38.10 -26.64
CA ALA A 920 28.48 -37.63 -26.62
C ALA A 920 29.08 -37.32 -25.22
N GLY A 921 28.68 -38.05 -24.17
CA GLY A 921 29.16 -37.83 -22.80
C GLY A 921 28.46 -36.68 -22.04
N VAL A 922 27.29 -36.26 -22.53
CA VAL A 922 26.38 -35.30 -21.89
C VAL A 922 25.04 -35.99 -21.63
N SER A 923 24.56 -35.95 -20.39
CA SER A 923 23.27 -36.49 -19.97
C SER A 923 22.33 -35.38 -19.51
N LEU A 924 21.04 -35.49 -19.88
CA LEU A 924 19.94 -34.66 -19.40
C LEU A 924 18.95 -35.51 -18.60
N GLN A 925 18.56 -35.01 -17.42
CA GLN A 925 17.49 -35.51 -16.56
C GLN A 925 16.49 -34.39 -16.26
N VAL A 926 15.28 -34.74 -15.83
CA VAL A 926 14.29 -33.77 -15.33
C VAL A 926 14.21 -33.89 -13.81
N ASP A 927 14.29 -32.76 -13.11
CA ASP A 927 14.23 -32.67 -11.66
C ASP A 927 13.26 -31.54 -11.27
N ALA A 928 12.07 -31.93 -10.78
CA ALA A 928 10.92 -31.04 -10.60
C ALA A 928 10.61 -30.20 -11.86
N GLU A 929 10.91 -28.89 -11.83
CA GLU A 929 10.69 -27.92 -12.92
C GLU A 929 12.00 -27.45 -13.57
N LEU A 930 13.09 -28.22 -13.38
CA LEU A 930 14.42 -27.94 -13.93
C LEU A 930 14.90 -29.09 -14.83
N LEU A 931 15.67 -28.75 -15.86
CA LEU A 931 16.40 -29.75 -16.66
C LEU A 931 17.85 -29.81 -16.17
N GLN A 932 18.22 -30.93 -15.53
CA GLN A 932 19.57 -31.14 -15.02
C GLN A 932 20.47 -31.68 -16.13
N ILE A 933 21.57 -30.99 -16.41
CA ILE A 933 22.61 -31.42 -17.34
C ILE A 933 23.82 -31.89 -16.54
N SER A 934 24.45 -32.98 -16.96
CA SER A 934 25.67 -33.49 -16.35
C SER A 934 26.65 -34.03 -17.40
N THR A 935 27.93 -33.84 -17.15
CA THR A 935 29.06 -34.36 -17.93
C THR A 935 30.13 -34.88 -16.96
N ALA A 936 31.20 -35.50 -17.49
CA ALA A 936 32.35 -35.89 -16.68
C ALA A 936 33.13 -34.70 -16.06
N LYS A 937 32.87 -33.45 -16.49
CA LYS A 937 33.53 -32.24 -15.95
C LYS A 937 32.60 -31.38 -15.08
N TYR A 938 31.31 -31.29 -15.41
CA TYR A 938 30.41 -30.34 -14.77
C TYR A 938 28.97 -30.83 -14.63
N GLN A 939 28.22 -30.19 -13.73
CA GLN A 939 26.77 -30.31 -13.60
C GLN A 939 26.15 -28.90 -13.64
N LEU A 940 24.96 -28.74 -14.21
CA LEU A 940 24.18 -27.49 -14.18
C LEU A 940 22.68 -27.75 -14.30
N SER A 941 21.86 -26.73 -14.06
CA SER A 941 20.40 -26.77 -14.24
C SER A 941 19.94 -25.74 -15.28
N VAL A 942 18.97 -26.09 -16.12
CA VAL A 942 18.23 -25.15 -16.98
C VAL A 942 16.86 -24.86 -16.36
N ASP A 943 16.57 -23.58 -16.13
CA ASP A 943 15.29 -23.09 -15.61
C ASP A 943 14.49 -22.45 -16.75
N ALA A 944 13.51 -23.20 -17.27
CA ALA A 944 12.57 -22.74 -18.28
C ALA A 944 11.28 -22.15 -17.68
N GLY A 945 11.02 -22.35 -16.38
CA GLY A 945 9.89 -21.72 -15.68
C GLY A 945 10.06 -20.22 -15.52
N THR A 946 11.32 -19.75 -15.47
CA THR A 946 11.68 -18.31 -15.46
C THR A 946 12.42 -17.90 -16.75
N SER A 947 13.56 -17.23 -16.65
CA SER A 947 14.29 -16.53 -17.74
C SER A 947 14.86 -17.42 -18.86
N GLY A 948 14.61 -18.73 -18.87
CA GLY A 948 15.29 -19.66 -19.78
C GLY A 948 16.79 -19.69 -19.50
N ARG A 949 17.17 -19.69 -18.22
CA ARG A 949 18.55 -19.45 -17.73
C ARG A 949 19.28 -20.74 -17.35
N ILE A 950 20.61 -20.65 -17.32
CA ILE A 950 21.48 -21.66 -16.70
C ILE A 950 21.77 -21.23 -15.26
N THR A 951 21.61 -22.17 -14.33
CA THR A 951 21.84 -22.01 -12.88
C THR A 951 22.59 -23.22 -12.33
N ASN A 952 23.02 -23.14 -11.06
CA ASN A 952 23.68 -24.23 -10.32
C ASN A 952 24.88 -24.85 -11.07
N TRP A 953 25.54 -24.11 -11.96
CA TRP A 953 26.64 -24.67 -12.74
C TRP A 953 27.86 -24.86 -11.83
N ARG A 954 28.29 -26.11 -11.69
CA ARG A 954 29.41 -26.56 -10.84
C ARG A 954 30.42 -27.36 -11.64
N SER A 955 31.70 -27.14 -11.40
CA SER A 955 32.81 -27.91 -11.97
C SER A 955 33.88 -28.10 -10.91
N GLY A 956 34.34 -29.34 -10.69
CA GLY A 956 35.40 -29.65 -9.72
C GLY A 956 35.12 -29.21 -8.26
N GLY A 957 33.85 -29.11 -7.85
CA GLY A 957 33.45 -28.60 -6.53
C GLY A 957 33.35 -27.07 -6.42
N VAL A 958 33.56 -26.34 -7.52
CA VAL A 958 33.50 -24.87 -7.58
C VAL A 958 32.24 -24.43 -8.30
N ASP A 959 31.48 -23.50 -7.71
CA ASP A 959 30.36 -22.82 -8.34
C ASP A 959 30.86 -21.88 -9.47
N VAL A 960 30.22 -21.96 -10.64
CA VAL A 960 30.47 -21.10 -11.81
C VAL A 960 29.47 -19.95 -11.86
N THR A 961 28.21 -20.23 -11.50
CA THR A 961 27.10 -19.27 -11.41
C THR A 961 26.68 -19.05 -9.96
N ILE A 962 26.41 -17.80 -9.57
CA ILE A 962 25.85 -17.49 -8.24
C ILE A 962 24.38 -17.96 -8.13
N ALA A 963 23.94 -18.32 -6.92
CA ALA A 963 22.53 -18.54 -6.63
C ALA A 963 21.77 -17.21 -6.57
N ASP A 964 20.81 -17.00 -7.48
CA ASP A 964 19.91 -15.85 -7.52
C ASP A 964 18.48 -16.33 -7.92
N PRO A 965 17.39 -15.77 -7.34
CA PRO A 965 16.04 -16.23 -7.64
C PRO A 965 15.53 -15.87 -9.05
N LYS A 966 16.13 -14.88 -9.73
CA LYS A 966 15.64 -14.32 -11.03
C LYS A 966 16.65 -14.41 -12.17
N PHE A 967 17.95 -14.41 -11.88
CA PHE A 967 19.03 -14.34 -12.86
C PHE A 967 19.94 -15.58 -12.86
N GLY A 968 20.83 -15.67 -13.84
CA GLY A 968 21.76 -16.78 -14.03
C GLY A 968 22.72 -16.47 -15.17
N LEU A 969 23.10 -17.49 -15.94
CA LEU A 969 23.87 -17.35 -17.17
C LEU A 969 22.96 -17.53 -18.39
N GLY A 970 23.21 -16.77 -19.46
CA GLY A 970 22.46 -16.84 -20.71
C GLY A 970 21.09 -16.13 -20.69
N VAL A 971 20.80 -15.29 -19.69
CA VAL A 971 19.52 -14.58 -19.61
C VAL A 971 19.41 -13.60 -20.78
N ASN A 972 18.32 -13.72 -21.53
CA ASN A 972 18.07 -12.90 -22.71
C ASN A 972 17.69 -11.48 -22.33
N ALA A 973 18.34 -10.52 -22.97
CA ALA A 973 18.07 -9.12 -22.71
C ALA A 973 18.22 -8.28 -23.98
N PHE A 974 17.54 -7.15 -24.01
CA PHE A 974 17.66 -6.13 -25.03
C PHE A 974 18.25 -4.87 -24.38
N TRP A 975 18.95 -4.08 -25.18
CA TRP A 975 19.67 -2.88 -24.76
C TRP A 975 19.25 -1.65 -25.56
N TRP A 976 19.15 -1.84 -26.89
CA TRP A 976 18.76 -0.90 -27.95
C TRP A 976 17.33 -1.13 -28.49
N PRO A 977 16.55 -0.15 -29.02
CA PRO A 977 16.31 1.16 -28.42
C PRO A 977 15.98 0.93 -26.96
N LYS A 978 15.95 2.00 -26.15
CA LYS A 978 15.37 1.79 -24.84
C LYS A 978 13.98 1.18 -24.99
N ASP A 979 13.20 1.48 -26.01
CA ASP A 979 11.84 0.95 -26.18
C ASP A 979 11.80 -0.56 -26.01
N GLY A 980 12.76 -1.28 -26.60
CA GLY A 980 12.95 -2.69 -26.36
C GLY A 980 13.69 -3.07 -25.08
N ALA A 981 14.63 -2.25 -24.58
CA ALA A 981 15.59 -2.63 -23.54
C ALA A 981 14.98 -3.28 -22.27
N VAL A 982 15.10 -4.62 -22.20
CA VAL A 982 14.54 -5.52 -21.18
C VAL A 982 15.55 -6.54 -20.71
N VAL A 983 15.35 -7.08 -19.52
CA VAL A 983 15.90 -8.38 -19.11
C VAL A 983 14.70 -9.31 -18.95
N LEU A 984 14.63 -10.36 -19.76
CA LEU A 984 13.47 -11.25 -19.80
C LEU A 984 13.55 -12.25 -18.64
N ILE A 985 12.64 -12.11 -17.68
CA ILE A 985 12.59 -12.92 -16.45
C ILE A 985 11.37 -13.87 -16.37
N SER A 986 10.59 -13.90 -17.44
CA SER A 986 9.33 -14.62 -17.61
C SER A 986 9.54 -15.95 -18.38
N GLY A 987 8.72 -16.95 -18.08
CA GLY A 987 8.85 -18.34 -18.53
C GLY A 987 9.02 -18.56 -20.03
N TYR A 988 9.80 -19.56 -20.42
CA TYR A 988 9.93 -20.02 -21.81
C TYR A 988 9.32 -21.42 -21.96
N LEU A 989 8.64 -21.67 -23.08
CA LEU A 989 8.20 -23.04 -23.43
C LEU A 989 9.39 -23.89 -23.86
N VAL A 990 9.57 -25.06 -23.27
CA VAL A 990 10.46 -26.09 -23.82
C VAL A 990 9.80 -26.65 -25.08
N LYS A 991 10.41 -26.43 -26.25
CA LYS A 991 9.91 -26.92 -27.55
C LYS A 991 10.42 -28.32 -27.86
N GLU A 992 11.72 -28.54 -27.65
CA GLU A 992 12.36 -29.83 -27.89
C GLU A 992 13.65 -29.98 -27.07
N VAL A 993 14.00 -31.23 -26.80
CA VAL A 993 15.33 -31.66 -26.38
C VAL A 993 15.84 -32.60 -27.48
N LYS A 994 17.04 -32.34 -28.02
CA LYS A 994 17.58 -33.10 -29.15
C LYS A 994 19.07 -33.39 -29.02
N LYS A 995 19.50 -34.42 -29.74
CA LYS A 995 20.93 -34.75 -29.93
C LYS A 995 21.53 -33.81 -30.97
N VAL A 996 22.79 -33.44 -30.76
CA VAL A 996 23.66 -32.74 -31.71
C VAL A 996 25.03 -33.41 -31.69
N ASP A 997 25.84 -33.23 -32.74
CA ASP A 997 27.05 -34.03 -32.98
C ASP A 997 27.96 -34.20 -31.73
N ASP A 998 28.23 -33.10 -31.02
CA ASP A 998 29.10 -33.07 -29.83
C ASP A 998 28.36 -33.04 -28.47
N GLY A 999 27.05 -33.34 -28.43
CA GLY A 999 26.30 -33.39 -27.16
C GLY A 999 24.77 -33.28 -27.29
N LEU A 1000 24.16 -32.46 -26.44
CA LEU A 1000 22.71 -32.26 -26.34
C LEU A 1000 22.33 -30.80 -26.50
N ALA A 1001 21.16 -30.53 -27.07
CA ALA A 1001 20.57 -29.20 -27.16
C ALA A 1001 19.17 -29.16 -26.57
N VAL A 1002 18.91 -28.15 -25.74
CA VAL A 1002 17.57 -27.78 -25.25
C VAL A 1002 17.12 -26.56 -26.03
N VAL A 1003 15.94 -26.63 -26.66
CA VAL A 1003 15.35 -25.53 -27.41
C VAL A 1003 14.15 -24.99 -26.65
N LEU A 1004 14.25 -23.72 -26.27
CA LEU A 1004 13.22 -22.95 -25.58
C LEU A 1004 12.62 -21.91 -26.52
N SER A 1005 11.35 -21.55 -26.35
CA SER A 1005 10.71 -20.48 -27.12
C SER A 1005 9.88 -19.55 -26.25
N ARG A 1006 9.86 -18.26 -26.58
CA ARG A 1006 8.92 -17.29 -26.02
C ARG A 1006 8.52 -16.27 -27.08
N LYS A 1007 7.21 -16.11 -27.30
CA LYS A 1007 6.67 -14.91 -27.97
C LYS A 1007 6.49 -13.82 -26.92
N LEU A 1008 7.08 -12.65 -27.17
CA LEU A 1008 7.02 -11.54 -26.22
C LEU A 1008 5.64 -10.90 -26.24
N SER A 1009 5.10 -10.64 -25.05
CA SER A 1009 3.82 -9.95 -24.86
C SER A 1009 4.03 -8.48 -24.44
N PRO A 1010 2.99 -7.63 -24.45
CA PRO A 1010 3.08 -6.26 -23.93
C PRO A 1010 3.58 -6.18 -22.47
N ARG A 1011 3.33 -7.23 -21.68
CA ARG A 1011 3.80 -7.41 -20.29
C ARG A 1011 5.31 -7.63 -20.19
N ASP A 1012 5.94 -8.32 -21.15
CA ASP A 1012 7.40 -8.38 -21.24
C ASP A 1012 7.96 -7.02 -21.65
N ASN A 1013 7.48 -6.54 -22.80
CA ASN A 1013 7.75 -5.21 -23.31
C ASN A 1013 6.85 -4.88 -24.52
N ALA A 1014 6.09 -3.79 -24.41
CA ALA A 1014 5.21 -3.28 -25.47
C ALA A 1014 5.89 -3.04 -26.85
N TYR A 1015 7.18 -2.70 -26.91
CA TYR A 1015 7.88 -2.42 -28.17
C TYR A 1015 8.33 -3.68 -28.90
N LEU A 1016 8.77 -4.70 -28.15
CA LEU A 1016 9.16 -6.00 -28.69
C LEU A 1016 8.01 -7.00 -28.68
N ALA A 1017 6.81 -6.59 -28.26
CA ALA A 1017 5.62 -7.44 -28.24
C ALA A 1017 5.31 -7.93 -29.65
N GLY A 1018 5.33 -9.25 -29.87
CA GLY A 1018 5.28 -9.86 -31.20
C GLY A 1018 6.62 -10.30 -31.78
N LEU A 1019 7.76 -10.05 -31.12
CA LEU A 1019 8.98 -10.82 -31.39
C LEU A 1019 8.84 -12.23 -30.81
N GLU A 1020 9.33 -13.23 -31.54
CA GLU A 1020 9.48 -14.59 -31.06
C GLU A 1020 10.96 -14.93 -30.88
N LEU A 1021 11.33 -15.32 -29.66
CA LEU A 1021 12.68 -15.76 -29.32
C LEU A 1021 12.71 -17.28 -29.32
N THR A 1022 13.71 -17.85 -29.99
CA THR A 1022 14.08 -19.27 -29.88
C THR A 1022 15.48 -19.36 -29.31
N VAL A 1023 15.60 -19.90 -28.09
CA VAL A 1023 16.86 -20.03 -27.36
C VAL A 1023 17.30 -21.49 -27.43
N THR A 1024 18.42 -21.75 -28.11
CA THR A 1024 19.04 -23.08 -28.18
C THR A 1024 20.24 -23.10 -27.24
N GLN A 1025 20.13 -23.84 -26.14
CA GLN A 1025 21.23 -24.10 -25.23
C GLN A 1025 21.88 -25.43 -25.60
N THR A 1026 23.11 -25.38 -26.10
CA THR A 1026 23.88 -26.55 -26.51
C THR A 1026 24.93 -26.89 -25.45
N PHE A 1027 24.92 -28.12 -24.98
CA PHE A 1027 25.77 -28.65 -23.94
C PHE A 1027 26.71 -29.69 -24.56
N THR A 1028 28.01 -29.52 -24.31
CA THR A 1028 29.09 -30.41 -24.77
C THR A 1028 29.86 -30.90 -23.54
N ARG A 1029 30.78 -31.85 -23.69
CA ARG A 1029 31.58 -32.36 -22.55
C ARG A 1029 32.28 -31.26 -21.74
N ASP A 1030 32.72 -30.20 -22.41
CA ASP A 1030 33.67 -29.20 -21.89
C ASP A 1030 33.11 -27.77 -21.82
N GLY A 1031 31.89 -27.54 -22.32
CA GLY A 1031 31.35 -26.19 -22.45
C GLY A 1031 29.89 -26.11 -22.89
N VAL A 1032 29.37 -24.88 -22.83
CA VAL A 1032 27.96 -24.56 -23.07
C VAL A 1032 27.86 -23.38 -24.05
N THR A 1033 27.04 -23.51 -25.09
CA THR A 1033 26.71 -22.41 -26.00
C THR A 1033 25.24 -22.04 -25.84
N VAL A 1034 24.97 -20.78 -25.52
CA VAL A 1034 23.61 -20.23 -25.56
C VAL A 1034 23.48 -19.44 -26.86
N ASN A 1035 22.66 -19.93 -27.80
CA ASN A 1035 22.30 -19.22 -29.03
C ASN A 1035 20.86 -18.72 -28.93
N THR A 1036 20.63 -17.45 -29.21
CA THR A 1036 19.30 -16.82 -29.22
C THR A 1036 19.00 -16.31 -30.61
N ALA A 1037 18.05 -16.98 -31.26
CA ALA A 1037 17.38 -16.53 -32.46
C ALA A 1037 16.21 -15.62 -32.08
N ILE A 1038 16.06 -14.52 -32.82
CA ILE A 1038 15.01 -13.52 -32.65
C ILE A 1038 14.33 -13.33 -34.00
N GLN A 1039 13.03 -13.60 -34.06
CA GLN A 1039 12.20 -13.46 -35.25
C GLN A 1039 11.15 -12.38 -35.02
N ASN A 1040 10.90 -11.55 -36.04
CA ASN A 1040 9.83 -10.57 -36.02
C ASN A 1040 8.54 -11.18 -36.58
N THR A 1041 7.49 -11.32 -35.76
CA THR A 1041 6.16 -11.79 -36.20
C THR A 1041 5.14 -10.65 -36.33
N LEU A 1042 5.60 -9.39 -36.40
CA LEU A 1042 4.77 -8.21 -36.69
C LEU A 1042 4.79 -7.85 -38.18
N ASP A 1043 3.83 -7.04 -38.58
CA ASP A 1043 3.72 -6.45 -39.92
C ASP A 1043 4.69 -5.26 -40.13
N ASP A 1044 5.27 -4.72 -39.05
CA ASP A 1044 6.23 -3.60 -39.04
C ASP A 1044 7.67 -4.04 -38.71
N ALA A 1045 8.66 -3.32 -39.23
CA ALA A 1045 10.07 -3.54 -38.92
C ALA A 1045 10.42 -3.07 -37.50
N LEU A 1046 11.08 -3.91 -36.70
CA LEU A 1046 11.53 -3.56 -35.35
C LEU A 1046 13.05 -3.37 -35.30
N SER A 1047 13.50 -2.31 -34.65
CA SER A 1047 14.93 -2.03 -34.45
C SER A 1047 15.33 -2.41 -33.04
N PHE A 1048 16.47 -3.06 -32.82
CA PHE A 1048 16.98 -3.32 -31.47
C PHE A 1048 18.49 -3.57 -31.40
N SER A 1049 19.04 -3.52 -30.18
CA SER A 1049 20.31 -4.16 -29.83
C SER A 1049 20.02 -5.21 -28.77
N PHE A 1050 20.57 -6.41 -28.96
CA PHE A 1050 20.44 -7.53 -28.05
C PHE A 1050 21.67 -7.62 -27.13
N ARG A 1051 21.54 -8.27 -25.98
CA ARG A 1051 22.64 -8.62 -25.06
C ARG A 1051 22.32 -9.88 -24.27
N PHE A 1052 23.35 -10.50 -23.72
CA PHE A 1052 23.17 -11.50 -22.66
C PHE A 1052 23.40 -10.86 -21.28
N HIS A 1053 22.63 -11.26 -20.27
CA HIS A 1053 22.89 -10.96 -18.87
C HIS A 1053 23.41 -12.21 -18.18
N ASN A 1054 24.62 -12.14 -17.61
CA ASN A 1054 25.26 -13.28 -16.95
C ASN A 1054 25.72 -12.91 -15.53
N LEU A 1055 25.45 -13.78 -14.56
CA LEU A 1055 26.02 -13.71 -13.21
C LEU A 1055 27.00 -14.86 -12.98
N LEU A 1056 28.26 -14.53 -12.68
CA LEU A 1056 29.32 -15.48 -12.40
C LEU A 1056 29.70 -15.43 -10.92
N ASP A 1057 29.99 -16.59 -10.32
CA ASP A 1057 30.47 -16.67 -8.93
C ASP A 1057 31.90 -16.11 -8.79
N PHE A 1058 32.69 -16.20 -9.85
CA PHE A 1058 34.05 -15.69 -9.94
C PHE A 1058 34.21 -14.22 -9.56
N PHE A 1059 33.16 -13.40 -9.74
CA PHE A 1059 33.19 -11.98 -9.34
C PHE A 1059 32.62 -11.72 -7.94
N GLN A 1060 32.37 -12.74 -7.10
CA GLN A 1060 32.14 -12.48 -5.68
C GLN A 1060 33.39 -11.87 -5.01
N VAL A 1061 33.20 -11.17 -3.89
CA VAL A 1061 34.31 -10.77 -3.01
C VAL A 1061 34.43 -11.81 -1.90
N LYS A 1062 35.45 -12.67 -1.95
CA LYS A 1062 35.76 -13.66 -0.92
C LYS A 1062 37.07 -13.25 -0.24
N ASP A 1063 37.07 -13.19 1.10
CA ASP A 1063 38.21 -12.74 1.91
C ASP A 1063 38.85 -11.41 1.47
N LYS A 1064 37.99 -10.45 1.07
CA LYS A 1064 38.35 -9.12 0.54
C LYS A 1064 39.03 -9.11 -0.84
N ILE A 1065 39.06 -10.24 -1.55
CA ILE A 1065 39.61 -10.35 -2.91
C ILE A 1065 38.50 -10.82 -3.87
N ALA A 1066 38.51 -10.33 -5.11
CA ALA A 1066 37.59 -10.74 -6.16
C ALA A 1066 38.33 -11.37 -7.34
N GLY A 1067 37.62 -12.16 -8.15
CA GLY A 1067 38.13 -12.57 -9.45
C GLY A 1067 38.18 -11.44 -10.47
N LYS A 1068 38.77 -11.75 -11.62
CA LYS A 1068 39.01 -10.83 -12.73
C LYS A 1068 38.63 -11.47 -14.06
N ALA A 1069 38.25 -10.64 -15.02
CA ALA A 1069 38.21 -11.04 -16.43
C ALA A 1069 39.42 -10.44 -17.16
N THR A 1070 40.07 -11.24 -17.99
CA THR A 1070 41.19 -10.82 -18.82
C THR A 1070 40.84 -11.10 -20.28
N PHE A 1071 40.74 -10.04 -21.07
CA PHE A 1071 40.54 -10.10 -22.52
C PHE A 1071 41.82 -10.61 -23.19
N ALA A 1072 41.68 -11.25 -24.36
CA ALA A 1072 42.83 -11.86 -25.05
C ALA A 1072 43.88 -10.82 -25.54
N ASP A 1073 43.50 -9.55 -25.62
CA ASP A 1073 44.40 -8.42 -25.94
C ASP A 1073 45.06 -7.79 -24.69
N GLY A 1074 44.83 -8.34 -23.51
CA GLY A 1074 45.42 -7.90 -22.25
C GLY A 1074 44.61 -6.86 -21.47
N ALA A 1075 43.44 -6.41 -21.95
CA ALA A 1075 42.55 -5.59 -21.12
C ALA A 1075 42.03 -6.39 -19.91
N VAL A 1076 41.81 -5.75 -18.76
CA VAL A 1076 41.42 -6.42 -17.50
C VAL A 1076 40.26 -5.72 -16.81
N PHE A 1077 39.23 -6.49 -16.44
CA PHE A 1077 38.21 -6.10 -15.47
C PHE A 1077 38.57 -6.63 -14.08
N THR A 1078 38.44 -5.76 -13.08
CA THR A 1078 38.49 -6.06 -11.64
C THR A 1078 37.33 -5.33 -10.94
N ARG A 1079 36.92 -5.81 -9.76
CA ARG A 1079 35.90 -5.12 -8.97
C ARG A 1079 36.47 -3.92 -8.23
N ASP A 1080 35.80 -2.79 -8.38
CA ASP A 1080 36.01 -1.56 -7.60
C ASP A 1080 34.68 -0.86 -7.24
N PHE A 1081 33.55 -1.55 -7.44
CA PHE A 1081 32.17 -1.10 -7.15
C PHE A 1081 31.71 0.11 -7.96
N PHE A 1082 32.19 0.19 -9.21
CA PHE A 1082 31.85 1.18 -10.22
C PHE A 1082 31.57 0.51 -11.57
N GLU A 1083 30.72 1.13 -12.37
CA GLU A 1083 30.15 0.50 -13.57
C GLU A 1083 31.10 0.69 -14.77
N LYS A 1084 31.43 -0.41 -15.46
CA LYS A 1084 32.52 -0.44 -16.46
C LYS A 1084 32.06 -0.91 -17.82
N LEU A 1085 32.51 -0.20 -18.85
CA LEU A 1085 32.35 -0.60 -20.25
C LEU A 1085 33.71 -0.86 -20.92
N PHE A 1086 33.80 -1.95 -21.68
CA PHE A 1086 34.92 -2.30 -22.54
C PHE A 1086 34.45 -2.20 -24.00
N GLN A 1087 34.82 -1.11 -24.66
CA GLN A 1087 34.45 -0.78 -26.03
C GLN A 1087 35.23 -1.65 -27.01
N PHE A 1088 34.52 -2.34 -27.92
CA PHE A 1088 35.11 -3.25 -28.91
C PHE A 1088 35.02 -2.68 -30.34
N ALA A 1089 33.86 -2.15 -30.72
CA ALA A 1089 33.63 -1.46 -31.98
C ALA A 1089 33.74 0.07 -31.83
N GLU A 1090 33.65 0.80 -32.95
CA GLU A 1090 33.55 2.27 -32.93
C GLU A 1090 32.36 2.74 -32.06
N PRO A 1091 32.49 3.86 -31.32
CA PRO A 1091 31.48 4.27 -30.35
C PRO A 1091 30.09 4.50 -30.96
N ASP A 1092 29.14 3.58 -30.74
CA ASP A 1092 27.73 3.89 -30.94
C ASP A 1092 27.26 4.70 -29.75
N SER A 1093 27.25 6.02 -29.91
CA SER A 1093 26.97 6.96 -28.82
C SER A 1093 25.55 6.86 -28.24
N ASP A 1094 24.68 6.04 -28.82
CA ASP A 1094 23.28 5.85 -28.44
C ASP A 1094 23.03 4.42 -27.88
N LEU A 1095 23.92 3.45 -28.17
CA LEU A 1095 24.11 2.27 -27.30
C LEU A 1095 24.88 2.64 -26.02
N GLU A 1096 25.96 3.42 -26.11
CA GLU A 1096 26.92 3.57 -25.01
C GLU A 1096 26.52 4.65 -24.00
N LYS A 1097 25.84 5.74 -24.42
CA LYS A 1097 25.27 6.73 -23.49
C LYS A 1097 24.03 6.23 -22.77
N ALA A 1098 23.52 5.03 -23.08
CA ALA A 1098 22.36 4.47 -22.43
C ALA A 1098 22.50 4.63 -20.90
N PHE A 1099 23.64 4.24 -20.32
CA PHE A 1099 23.99 4.49 -18.93
C PHE A 1099 25.28 5.31 -18.81
N ARG A 1100 25.48 5.98 -17.66
CA ARG A 1100 26.74 6.65 -17.35
C ARG A 1100 27.69 5.64 -16.72
N MET A 1101 28.51 5.02 -17.56
CA MET A 1101 29.62 4.20 -17.09
C MET A 1101 30.58 5.10 -16.30
N ASP A 1102 30.94 4.70 -15.09
CA ASP A 1102 31.96 5.39 -14.29
C ASP A 1102 33.33 5.35 -14.98
N LYS A 1103 33.60 4.26 -15.71
CA LYS A 1103 34.85 4.07 -16.47
C LYS A 1103 34.58 3.38 -17.81
N VAL A 1104 35.24 3.88 -18.86
CA VAL A 1104 35.26 3.29 -20.20
C VAL A 1104 36.70 2.88 -20.54
N PHE A 1105 36.86 1.66 -21.02
CA PHE A 1105 38.10 1.06 -21.49
C PHE A 1105 37.94 0.64 -22.95
N LYS A 1106 39.04 0.41 -23.67
CA LYS A 1106 39.03 -0.19 -25.01
C LYS A 1106 39.49 -1.64 -24.96
N THR A 1107 38.95 -2.45 -25.86
CA THR A 1107 39.42 -3.80 -26.18
C THR A 1107 39.23 -4.06 -27.69
N THR A 1108 39.93 -5.05 -28.21
CA THR A 1108 39.84 -5.57 -29.58
C THR A 1108 39.49 -7.06 -29.59
N SER A 1109 39.14 -7.63 -28.42
CA SER A 1109 38.89 -9.06 -28.26
C SER A 1109 37.40 -9.41 -28.14
N ASN A 1110 36.93 -10.33 -28.97
CA ASN A 1110 35.62 -10.98 -28.83
C ASN A 1110 35.63 -12.15 -27.80
N THR A 1111 36.76 -12.35 -27.13
CA THR A 1111 37.02 -13.44 -26.19
C THR A 1111 37.64 -12.92 -24.88
N LEU A 1112 37.20 -13.45 -23.74
CA LEU A 1112 37.85 -13.21 -22.45
C LEU A 1112 37.94 -14.48 -21.61
N THR A 1113 38.85 -14.49 -20.64
CA THR A 1113 38.96 -15.56 -19.63
C THR A 1113 38.74 -14.99 -18.24
N VAL A 1114 37.82 -15.62 -17.50
CA VAL A 1114 37.49 -15.30 -16.11
C VAL A 1114 38.29 -16.22 -15.19
N THR A 1115 38.88 -15.64 -14.15
CA THR A 1115 39.71 -16.33 -13.15
C THR A 1115 39.41 -15.77 -11.76
N ALA A 1116 39.57 -16.58 -10.70
CA ALA A 1116 39.43 -16.12 -9.33
C ALA A 1116 40.53 -16.71 -8.42
N PRO A 1117 41.04 -15.98 -7.41
CA PRO A 1117 42.19 -16.43 -6.61
C PRO A 1117 41.99 -17.73 -5.83
N TRP A 1118 40.74 -18.09 -5.53
CA TRP A 1118 40.37 -19.27 -4.75
C TRP A 1118 40.18 -20.55 -5.59
N THR A 1119 40.46 -20.53 -6.90
CA THR A 1119 40.30 -21.70 -7.77
C THR A 1119 41.31 -21.69 -8.92
N THR A 1120 41.70 -22.87 -9.38
CA THR A 1120 42.49 -23.06 -10.62
C THR A 1120 41.61 -23.12 -11.87
N LEU A 1121 40.29 -23.29 -11.70
CA LEU A 1121 39.31 -23.36 -12.79
C LEU A 1121 39.28 -22.04 -13.56
N GLN A 1122 39.27 -22.11 -14.89
CA GLN A 1122 39.14 -20.96 -15.76
C GLN A 1122 37.89 -21.09 -16.63
N LEU A 1123 37.23 -19.96 -16.88
CA LEU A 1123 36.05 -19.90 -17.74
C LEU A 1123 36.31 -18.94 -18.89
N THR A 1124 36.44 -19.47 -20.11
CA THR A 1124 36.55 -18.65 -21.33
C THR A 1124 35.15 -18.35 -21.88
N ALA A 1125 34.89 -17.08 -22.22
CA ALA A 1125 33.69 -16.61 -22.89
C ALA A 1125 34.05 -16.10 -24.30
N GLU A 1126 33.29 -16.50 -25.31
CA GLU A 1126 33.42 -16.10 -26.72
C GLU A 1126 32.06 -15.64 -27.27
N VAL A 1127 32.06 -14.55 -28.04
CA VAL A 1127 30.86 -13.94 -28.66
C VAL A 1127 31.11 -13.55 -30.13
N PRO A 1128 30.08 -13.41 -30.99
CA PRO A 1128 30.27 -13.08 -32.41
C PRO A 1128 30.87 -11.68 -32.61
N ALA A 1129 32.13 -11.64 -33.06
CA ALA A 1129 32.92 -10.41 -33.26
C ALA A 1129 32.31 -9.45 -34.29
N ASP A 1130 31.70 -9.98 -35.35
CA ASP A 1130 31.02 -9.21 -36.39
C ASP A 1130 29.82 -8.43 -35.84
N LYS A 1131 29.15 -8.96 -34.81
CA LYS A 1131 27.96 -8.37 -34.17
C LYS A 1131 28.26 -7.64 -32.87
N LEU A 1132 29.42 -7.83 -32.25
CA LEU A 1132 29.76 -7.23 -30.96
C LEU A 1132 29.94 -5.71 -31.05
N GLN A 1133 29.36 -4.97 -30.10
CA GLN A 1133 29.63 -3.54 -29.90
C GLN A 1133 30.61 -3.32 -28.75
N CYS A 1134 30.29 -3.86 -27.57
CA CYS A 1134 31.04 -3.65 -26.33
C CYS A 1134 30.65 -4.68 -25.27
N TYR A 1135 31.35 -4.67 -24.14
CA TYR A 1135 30.98 -5.41 -22.93
C TYR A 1135 30.70 -4.45 -21.78
N VAL A 1136 29.76 -4.79 -20.92
CA VAL A 1136 29.44 -4.06 -19.69
C VAL A 1136 29.54 -4.98 -18.46
N PHE A 1137 30.08 -4.42 -17.38
CA PHE A 1137 30.10 -5.01 -16.05
C PHE A 1137 29.40 -4.06 -15.08
N TRP A 1138 28.23 -4.46 -14.57
CA TRP A 1138 27.53 -3.78 -13.48
C TRP A 1138 28.20 -4.20 -12.16
N ASP A 1139 28.81 -3.25 -11.45
CA ASP A 1139 29.48 -3.51 -10.18
C ASP A 1139 29.10 -2.42 -9.16
N SER A 1140 28.62 -2.83 -7.98
CA SER A 1140 28.10 -1.93 -6.95
C SER A 1140 28.23 -2.54 -5.56
N VAL A 1141 28.41 -1.70 -4.54
CA VAL A 1141 28.42 -2.12 -3.12
C VAL A 1141 27.11 -2.77 -2.66
N LYS A 1142 26.03 -2.63 -3.43
CA LYS A 1142 24.73 -3.30 -3.16
C LYS A 1142 24.62 -4.70 -3.78
N GLN A 1143 25.66 -5.20 -4.46
CA GLN A 1143 25.62 -6.45 -5.24
C GLN A 1143 26.74 -7.42 -4.83
N ASN A 1144 26.36 -8.66 -4.53
CA ASN A 1144 27.29 -9.71 -4.10
C ASN A 1144 28.30 -10.08 -5.20
N THR A 1145 27.90 -10.06 -6.47
CA THR A 1145 28.76 -10.29 -7.64
C THR A 1145 28.52 -9.24 -8.72
N SER A 1146 29.49 -9.06 -9.62
CA SER A 1146 29.33 -8.22 -10.81
C SER A 1146 28.72 -9.01 -11.98
N THR A 1147 27.98 -8.33 -12.87
CA THR A 1147 27.47 -8.95 -14.11
C THR A 1147 28.55 -9.05 -15.18
N PHE A 1148 28.32 -9.91 -16.17
CA PHE A 1148 29.02 -9.86 -17.46
C PHE A 1148 28.02 -9.77 -18.60
N GLU A 1149 28.09 -8.69 -19.38
CA GLU A 1149 27.10 -8.39 -20.43
C GLU A 1149 27.76 -8.07 -21.78
N PRO A 1150 27.86 -9.02 -22.73
CA PRO A 1150 28.19 -8.70 -24.11
C PRO A 1150 26.99 -8.04 -24.80
N ILE A 1151 27.20 -6.86 -25.39
CA ILE A 1151 26.18 -6.05 -26.07
C ILE A 1151 26.46 -6.05 -27.57
N PHE A 1152 25.45 -6.35 -28.36
CA PHE A 1152 25.56 -6.44 -29.82
C PHE A 1152 25.13 -5.14 -30.52
N LYS A 1153 25.57 -4.94 -31.75
CA LYS A 1153 25.26 -3.80 -32.62
C LYS A 1153 23.75 -3.67 -32.85
N LYS A 1154 23.31 -2.44 -33.15
CA LYS A 1154 21.93 -2.18 -33.59
C LYS A 1154 21.61 -3.00 -34.84
N THR A 1155 20.41 -3.58 -34.83
CA THR A 1155 19.85 -4.42 -35.87
C THR A 1155 18.47 -3.87 -36.21
N ILE A 1156 18.16 -3.70 -37.49
CA ILE A 1156 16.80 -3.41 -37.96
C ILE A 1156 16.26 -4.71 -38.56
N LEU A 1157 15.22 -5.27 -37.94
CA LEU A 1157 14.66 -6.56 -38.27
C LEU A 1157 13.31 -6.38 -38.99
N PRO A 1158 13.24 -6.61 -40.32
CA PRO A 1158 12.00 -6.43 -41.08
C PRO A 1158 10.92 -7.45 -40.65
N PRO A 1159 9.65 -7.25 -41.05
CA PRO A 1159 8.58 -8.24 -40.90
C PRO A 1159 9.02 -9.63 -41.38
N GLY A 1160 8.79 -10.67 -40.58
CA GLY A 1160 9.24 -12.04 -40.86
C GLY A 1160 10.76 -12.26 -40.78
N GLY A 1161 11.56 -11.21 -40.59
CA GLY A 1161 13.01 -11.28 -40.50
C GLY A 1161 13.52 -12.02 -39.26
N LYS A 1162 14.72 -12.61 -39.36
CA LYS A 1162 15.38 -13.37 -38.29
C LYS A 1162 16.83 -12.93 -38.09
N VAL A 1163 17.27 -12.83 -36.84
CA VAL A 1163 18.68 -12.60 -36.46
C VAL A 1163 19.08 -13.52 -35.30
N GLU A 1164 20.37 -13.88 -35.20
CA GLU A 1164 20.87 -14.77 -34.15
C GLU A 1164 22.15 -14.23 -33.47
N TYR A 1165 22.28 -14.47 -32.17
CA TYR A 1165 23.44 -14.11 -31.35
C TYR A 1165 23.78 -15.24 -30.39
N TYR A 1166 25.06 -15.43 -30.05
CA TYR A 1166 25.47 -16.46 -29.10
C TYR A 1166 26.45 -15.96 -28.05
N THR A 1167 26.53 -16.66 -26.92
CA THR A 1167 27.71 -16.70 -26.06
C THR A 1167 28.13 -18.15 -25.87
N ARG A 1168 29.40 -18.45 -26.17
CA ARG A 1168 30.02 -19.76 -25.94
C ARG A 1168 30.89 -19.69 -24.69
N TRP A 1169 30.72 -20.66 -23.82
CA TRP A 1169 31.40 -20.79 -22.54
C TRP A 1169 32.19 -22.10 -22.50
N THR A 1170 33.49 -22.03 -22.23
CA THR A 1170 34.37 -23.22 -22.18
C THR A 1170 35.09 -23.27 -20.84
N LEU A 1171 35.08 -24.44 -20.19
CA LEU A 1171 35.81 -24.69 -18.96
C LEU A 1171 37.23 -25.16 -19.27
N LYS A 1172 38.23 -24.63 -18.55
CA LYS A 1172 39.64 -25.02 -18.63
C LYS A 1172 40.22 -25.27 -17.24
#